data_AF-A0A1F3BKY0-F1
#
_entry.id   AF-A0A1F3BKY0-F1
#
_cell.length_a   1.000
_cell.length_b   1.000
_cell.length_c   1.000
_cell.angle_alpha   90.00
_cell.angle_beta   90.00
_cell.angle_gamma   90.00
#
_symmetry.space_group_name_H-M   'P 1'
#
loop_
_entity.id
_entity.type
_entity.pdbx_description
1 polymer ?
#
loop_
_entity_poly.entity_id
_entity_poly.type
_entity_poly.pdbx_seq_one_letter_code
_entity_poly.pdbx_strand_id
1 'polypeptide(L)'
;MRALVGGTTSIQGSPPSNRPLDGWLVRNVEDERFGGALGEDQVLASTLTMKAEQLGERADKMRRGSTFIYHCAEGQPGSIVAREYVAVQQAGCLQGRLVHTNALDPSAYGAWSDPGSVVWSPFSNLWLYGATTDVRAAVSRGINVCIGSDWGPSGTRNVLGEVKVAALASKAKGWNLTAFELVKMITANPGAALAKAWNRQAGRLQQKALGDLVVIAAAKGADPFKTILAATEDHVQLVVIGGRPIYGTAGRMQEARATQTSAVMMNGQPRQLALTRLDGAGAPWSFHLAITSIVTGLRDAHTRYSGPKMLQGAVATLPFLVEQYGPHDGPTFVVSKVSAPELISDGTFKKGVELTSWNGIPFARAVDIYSERETGGRPDARRARALESLTFRALEYGPPPDEMWVWIGYRPARGAERQVQLPWRVVLPNRGRAPEPGVRASRFVAADPAAEQVRRAKKLLFSGKLWEAEGTGAAVPRSRKWVPTPMQDVLAARKVRHRTLGDLGYLRIWSFDVADDDAFIAEVVRLLDQLPGTGLILDLRGNPGGLIWAAERLLQLFTPNPITPTRFSLVATPLTRAMARSPFNRLELEPWLSSLETAIETGEPYSQPLPLTDPAWCNDIGQLYGGPVVCVVDPNTYSAGDLFAAGFVDNEIGPLVSVGEATGAGGANVWTHHDVGKHWPKQSSSCQSYQEMWATP
;
A
#
# COMPACT_ATOMS: atom_id res chain seq x y z
N MET A 1 -8.27 -0.31 -11.84
CA MET A 1 -7.73 -1.69 -11.96
C MET A 1 -8.82 -2.74 -11.68
N ARG A 2 -9.42 -2.80 -10.48
CA ARG A 2 -10.55 -3.71 -10.16
C ARG A 2 -11.64 -3.78 -11.25
N ALA A 3 -12.14 -2.61 -11.68
CA ALA A 3 -13.14 -2.50 -12.73
C ALA A 3 -12.64 -3.06 -14.08
N LEU A 4 -11.46 -2.65 -14.52
CA LEU A 4 -10.81 -3.07 -15.77
C LEU A 4 -10.63 -4.60 -15.86
N VAL A 5 -10.16 -5.22 -14.77
CA VAL A 5 -9.93 -6.67 -14.72
C VAL A 5 -11.24 -7.45 -14.83
N GLY A 6 -12.36 -6.87 -14.39
CA GLY A 6 -13.71 -7.39 -14.63
C GLY A 6 -14.29 -7.01 -15.99
N GLY A 7 -13.51 -6.48 -16.93
CA GLY A 7 -13.97 -6.08 -18.26
C GLY A 7 -14.72 -4.73 -18.32
N THR A 8 -14.72 -3.93 -17.25
CA THR A 8 -15.38 -2.61 -17.28
C THR A 8 -14.54 -1.61 -18.07
N THR A 9 -15.13 -0.89 -19.02
CA THR A 9 -14.44 0.12 -19.84
C THR A 9 -14.70 1.56 -19.39
N SER A 10 -15.78 1.80 -18.64
CA SER A 10 -16.18 3.13 -18.14
C SER A 10 -16.73 3.04 -16.72
N ILE A 11 -16.41 4.02 -15.88
CA ILE A 11 -16.90 4.17 -14.50
C ILE A 11 -17.42 5.58 -14.28
N GLN A 12 -18.27 5.76 -13.29
CA GLN A 12 -18.66 7.06 -12.75
C GLN A 12 -18.02 7.22 -11.37
N GLY A 13 -17.46 8.39 -11.08
CA GLY A 13 -16.84 8.76 -9.81
C GLY A 13 -15.31 8.80 -9.81
N SER A 14 -14.74 9.93 -9.38
CA SER A 14 -13.31 10.11 -9.05
C SER A 14 -13.15 11.11 -7.90
N PRO A 15 -12.24 10.91 -6.93
CA PRO A 15 -12.06 11.87 -5.83
C PRO A 15 -11.65 13.27 -6.34
N PRO A 16 -12.19 14.38 -5.79
CA PRO A 16 -12.03 15.73 -6.33
C PRO A 16 -10.62 16.35 -6.19
N SER A 17 -9.68 15.69 -5.51
CA SER A 17 -8.40 16.29 -5.10
C SER A 17 -7.22 15.68 -5.85
N ASN A 18 -7.02 16.13 -7.10
CA ASN A 18 -5.77 16.38 -7.82
C ASN A 18 -6.02 16.21 -9.33
N ARG A 19 -5.80 17.31 -10.06
CA ARG A 19 -6.04 17.60 -11.49
C ARG A 19 -5.89 16.43 -12.49
N PRO A 20 -6.57 16.54 -13.65
CA PRO A 20 -7.21 15.44 -14.35
C PRO A 20 -6.19 14.53 -15.00
N LEU A 21 -6.46 13.24 -14.99
CA LEU A 21 -5.88 12.33 -15.95
C LEU A 21 -7.04 11.53 -16.51
N ASP A 22 -7.52 11.96 -17.69
CA ASP A 22 -8.46 11.18 -18.48
C ASP A 22 -8.10 9.69 -18.42
N GLY A 23 -9.06 8.91 -17.93
CA GLY A 23 -9.17 7.46 -18.05
C GLY A 23 -7.86 6.67 -18.18
N TRP A 24 -6.98 6.77 -17.19
CA TRP A 24 -5.66 6.11 -17.20
C TRP A 24 -5.72 4.59 -17.41
N LEU A 25 -6.81 3.96 -16.95
CA LEU A 25 -7.08 2.53 -17.14
C LEU A 25 -8.51 2.23 -17.61
N VAL A 26 -9.48 3.05 -17.22
CA VAL A 26 -10.90 2.98 -17.63
C VAL A 26 -11.41 4.41 -17.78
N ARG A 27 -12.37 4.67 -18.67
CA ARG A 27 -12.93 6.03 -18.82
C ARG A 27 -13.65 6.46 -17.55
N ASN A 28 -13.48 7.72 -17.16
CA ASN A 28 -14.38 8.37 -16.21
C ASN A 28 -15.50 9.06 -17.00
N VAL A 29 -16.75 8.77 -16.67
CA VAL A 29 -17.91 9.17 -17.47
C VAL A 29 -18.18 10.68 -17.42
N GLU A 30 -18.02 11.30 -16.25
CA GLU A 30 -18.21 12.73 -16.04
C GLU A 30 -17.06 13.60 -16.56
N ASP A 31 -15.85 13.06 -16.58
CA ASP A 31 -14.64 13.79 -16.99
C ASP A 31 -14.23 13.57 -18.46
N GLU A 32 -14.78 12.57 -19.15
CA GLU A 32 -14.39 12.22 -20.52
C GLU A 32 -14.69 13.35 -21.52
N ARG A 33 -13.62 13.92 -22.11
CA ARG A 33 -13.70 15.02 -23.09
C ARG A 33 -13.41 14.59 -24.53
N PHE A 34 -13.01 13.33 -24.75
CA PHE A 34 -12.57 12.82 -26.06
C PHE A 34 -11.54 13.73 -26.75
N GLY A 35 -10.51 14.15 -26.00
CA GLY A 35 -9.47 15.04 -26.52
C GLY A 35 -9.97 16.47 -26.81
N GLY A 36 -10.98 16.94 -26.07
CA GLY A 36 -11.57 18.27 -26.21
C GLY A 36 -12.72 18.36 -27.23
N ALA A 37 -13.11 17.25 -27.84
CA ALA A 37 -14.26 17.19 -28.76
C ALA A 37 -15.61 17.35 -28.03
N LEU A 38 -15.65 17.10 -26.72
CA LEU A 38 -16.78 17.43 -25.86
C LEU A 38 -16.46 18.67 -25.02
N GLY A 39 -17.47 19.53 -24.86
CA GLY A 39 -17.40 20.63 -23.91
C GLY A 39 -17.31 20.16 -22.46
N GLU A 40 -17.12 21.09 -21.54
CA GLU A 40 -17.24 20.78 -20.11
C GLU A 40 -18.70 20.44 -19.76
N ASP A 41 -18.93 19.81 -18.61
CA ASP A 41 -20.27 19.61 -18.03
C ASP A 41 -21.27 18.83 -18.91
N GLN A 42 -20.80 17.97 -19.83
CA GLN A 42 -21.68 17.11 -20.62
C GLN A 42 -22.34 16.02 -19.80
N VAL A 43 -21.66 15.51 -18.78
CA VAL A 43 -22.22 14.60 -17.79
C VAL A 43 -21.96 15.19 -16.41
N LEU A 44 -23.04 15.47 -15.70
CA LEU A 44 -23.09 16.01 -14.34
C LEU A 44 -23.31 14.83 -13.40
N ALA A 45 -22.67 14.85 -12.23
CA ALA A 45 -22.90 13.83 -11.20
C ALA A 45 -23.07 14.47 -9.81
N SER A 46 -23.88 13.85 -8.96
CA SER A 46 -23.86 14.11 -7.52
C SER A 46 -24.26 12.85 -6.74
N THR A 47 -23.43 12.50 -5.77
CA THR A 47 -23.71 11.46 -4.76
C THR A 47 -24.34 12.02 -3.49
N LEU A 48 -24.34 13.36 -3.33
CA LEU A 48 -24.91 14.05 -2.18
C LEU A 48 -26.27 14.65 -2.53
N THR A 49 -27.18 14.66 -1.55
CA THR A 49 -28.48 15.30 -1.67
C THR A 49 -28.33 16.78 -2.02
N MET A 50 -28.97 17.23 -3.10
CA MET A 50 -28.90 18.61 -3.57
C MET A 50 -30.10 19.45 -3.11
N LYS A 51 -29.89 20.76 -2.92
CA LYS A 51 -30.98 21.72 -2.66
C LYS A 51 -31.79 21.99 -3.93
N ALA A 52 -33.02 22.47 -3.77
CA ALA A 52 -33.94 22.75 -4.87
C ALA A 52 -33.37 23.69 -5.94
N GLU A 53 -32.69 24.76 -5.54
CA GLU A 53 -32.02 25.71 -6.44
C GLU A 53 -30.97 25.00 -7.32
N GLN A 54 -30.13 24.18 -6.69
CA GLN A 54 -29.09 23.44 -7.39
C GLN A 54 -29.70 22.40 -8.35
N LEU A 55 -30.78 21.73 -7.95
CA LEU A 55 -31.53 20.83 -8.85
C LEU A 55 -32.13 21.59 -10.04
N GLY A 56 -32.63 22.81 -9.83
CA GLY A 56 -33.11 23.70 -10.90
C GLY A 56 -32.02 24.01 -11.92
N GLU A 57 -30.81 24.34 -11.45
CA GLU A 57 -29.64 24.56 -12.33
C GLU A 57 -29.28 23.29 -13.14
N ARG A 58 -29.34 22.11 -12.50
CA ARG A 58 -29.14 20.83 -13.21
C ARG A 58 -30.21 20.62 -14.27
N ALA A 59 -31.48 20.90 -13.96
CA ALA A 59 -32.58 20.80 -14.90
C ALA A 59 -32.39 21.72 -16.12
N ASP A 60 -31.87 22.94 -15.92
CA ASP A 60 -31.54 23.86 -17.02
C ASP A 60 -30.41 23.33 -17.91
N LYS A 61 -29.32 22.84 -17.31
CA LYS A 61 -28.23 22.21 -18.07
C LYS A 61 -28.72 20.97 -18.83
N MET A 62 -29.60 20.19 -18.20
CA MET A 62 -30.25 19.05 -18.83
C MET A 62 -31.08 19.46 -20.06
N ARG A 63 -31.90 20.51 -19.97
CA ARG A 63 -32.64 21.05 -21.13
C ARG A 63 -31.71 21.42 -22.29
N ARG A 64 -30.49 21.90 -21.98
CA ARG A 64 -29.46 22.25 -22.97
C ARG A 64 -28.63 21.09 -23.52
N GLY A 65 -28.79 19.87 -23.01
CA GLY A 65 -28.12 18.69 -23.58
C GLY A 65 -27.33 17.83 -22.58
N SER A 66 -26.97 18.34 -21.40
CA SER A 66 -26.17 17.60 -20.41
C SER A 66 -26.89 16.41 -19.79
N THR A 67 -26.17 15.30 -19.57
CA THR A 67 -26.63 14.20 -18.71
C THR A 67 -26.44 14.50 -17.24
N PHE A 68 -27.37 14.09 -16.39
CA PHE A 68 -27.24 14.19 -14.94
C PHE A 68 -27.39 12.78 -14.36
N ILE A 69 -26.38 12.35 -13.59
CA ILE A 69 -26.33 11.12 -12.81
C ILE A 69 -26.51 11.51 -11.35
N TYR A 70 -27.62 11.10 -10.75
CA TYR A 70 -27.95 11.51 -9.39
C TYR A 70 -28.30 10.30 -8.51
N HIS A 71 -27.63 10.19 -7.37
CA HIS A 71 -28.01 9.30 -6.29
C HIS A 71 -29.27 9.88 -5.62
N CYS A 72 -30.39 9.18 -5.71
CA CYS A 72 -31.68 9.71 -5.33
C CYS A 72 -32.54 8.62 -4.71
N ALA A 73 -33.13 8.89 -3.55
CA ALA A 73 -33.96 7.90 -2.87
C ALA A 73 -33.20 6.58 -2.62
N GLU A 74 -31.92 6.66 -2.21
CA GLU A 74 -31.13 5.51 -1.80
C GLU A 74 -31.43 5.16 -0.35
N GLY A 75 -32.33 4.18 -0.16
CA GLY A 75 -32.82 3.80 1.16
C GLY A 75 -33.95 2.78 1.06
N GLN A 76 -34.74 2.66 2.12
CA GLN A 76 -35.90 1.76 2.14
C GLN A 76 -37.15 2.43 1.56
N PRO A 77 -38.01 1.70 0.82
CA PRO A 77 -39.33 2.20 0.41
C PRO A 77 -40.12 2.78 1.59
N GLY A 78 -40.75 3.93 1.38
CA GLY A 78 -41.54 4.63 2.41
C GLY A 78 -40.72 5.45 3.42
N SER A 79 -39.40 5.44 3.34
CA SER A 79 -38.53 6.27 4.19
C SER A 79 -38.39 7.71 3.68
N ILE A 80 -37.73 8.56 4.48
CA ILE A 80 -37.56 9.99 4.19
C ILE A 80 -36.84 10.27 2.86
N VAL A 81 -35.97 9.36 2.40
CA VAL A 81 -35.20 9.55 1.16
C VAL A 81 -36.08 9.60 -0.09
N ALA A 82 -37.31 9.08 -0.04
CA ALA A 82 -38.26 9.21 -1.16
C ALA A 82 -38.60 10.69 -1.48
N ARG A 83 -38.42 11.61 -0.52
CA ARG A 83 -38.58 13.06 -0.74
C ARG A 83 -37.57 13.62 -1.73
N GLU A 84 -36.40 12.99 -1.86
CA GLU A 84 -35.40 13.39 -2.86
C GLU A 84 -35.94 13.23 -4.28
N TYR A 85 -36.67 12.14 -4.54
CA TYR A 85 -37.29 11.91 -5.83
C TYR A 85 -38.40 12.93 -6.12
N VAL A 86 -39.18 13.30 -5.10
CA VAL A 86 -40.17 14.39 -5.23
C VAL A 86 -39.48 15.72 -5.55
N ALA A 87 -38.35 16.03 -4.92
CA ALA A 87 -37.59 17.24 -5.22
C ALA A 87 -37.02 17.23 -6.65
N VAL A 88 -36.48 16.10 -7.11
CA VAL A 88 -36.00 15.89 -8.49
C VAL A 88 -37.15 16.06 -9.50
N GLN A 89 -38.33 15.53 -9.20
CA GLN A 89 -39.53 15.71 -10.01
C GLN A 89 -39.93 17.19 -10.08
N GLN A 90 -40.06 17.86 -8.94
CA GLN A 90 -40.49 19.27 -8.86
C GLN A 90 -39.51 20.21 -9.55
N ALA A 91 -38.21 19.95 -9.48
CA ALA A 91 -37.19 20.73 -10.17
C ALA A 91 -37.17 20.50 -11.70
N GLY A 92 -37.92 19.51 -12.21
CA GLY A 92 -37.94 19.18 -13.62
C GLY A 92 -36.72 18.35 -14.08
N CYS A 93 -36.11 17.57 -13.18
CA CYS A 93 -34.98 16.71 -13.51
C CYS A 93 -35.40 15.34 -14.10
N LEU A 94 -36.69 14.98 -14.09
CA LEU A 94 -37.22 13.72 -14.67
C LEU A 94 -37.52 13.82 -16.18
N GLN A 95 -36.64 14.47 -16.94
CA GLN A 95 -36.78 14.75 -18.37
C GLN A 95 -35.80 13.91 -19.23
N GLY A 96 -35.73 12.60 -18.96
CA GLY A 96 -35.07 11.62 -19.85
C GLY A 96 -33.63 11.21 -19.52
N ARG A 97 -33.15 11.33 -18.25
CA ARG A 97 -31.75 11.02 -17.91
C ARG A 97 -31.53 10.29 -16.58
N LEU A 98 -30.31 9.82 -16.35
CA LEU A 98 -29.97 8.70 -15.46
C LEU A 98 -30.12 9.02 -13.96
N VAL A 99 -30.97 8.28 -13.25
CA VAL A 99 -31.11 8.40 -11.79
C VAL A 99 -30.78 7.05 -11.14
N HIS A 100 -29.92 7.04 -10.13
CA HIS A 100 -29.74 5.86 -9.28
C HIS A 100 -30.78 5.94 -8.15
N THR A 101 -31.70 4.96 -8.07
CA THR A 101 -32.80 5.00 -7.08
C THR A 101 -33.18 3.65 -6.51
N ASN A 102 -33.54 3.58 -5.23
CA ASN A 102 -33.99 2.36 -4.57
C ASN A 102 -35.38 2.45 -3.91
N ALA A 103 -35.64 3.50 -3.14
CA ALA A 103 -36.78 3.65 -2.23
C ALA A 103 -38.09 4.07 -2.90
N LEU A 104 -38.24 3.85 -4.21
CA LEU A 104 -39.40 4.30 -4.97
C LEU A 104 -40.51 3.26 -4.98
N ASP A 105 -41.74 3.72 -4.82
CA ASP A 105 -42.91 2.92 -5.17
C ASP A 105 -42.97 2.75 -6.70
N PRO A 106 -43.27 1.55 -7.23
CA PRO A 106 -43.41 1.32 -8.67
C PRO A 106 -44.32 2.31 -9.42
N SER A 107 -45.33 2.87 -8.77
CA SER A 107 -46.21 3.89 -9.35
C SER A 107 -45.49 5.21 -9.66
N ALA A 108 -44.41 5.54 -8.92
CA ALA A 108 -43.63 6.76 -9.08
C ALA A 108 -42.89 6.83 -10.43
N TYR A 109 -42.67 5.69 -11.10
CA TYR A 109 -42.13 5.64 -12.46
C TYR A 109 -43.06 6.30 -13.50
N GLY A 110 -44.34 6.48 -13.18
CA GLY A 110 -45.28 7.22 -14.03
C GLY A 110 -45.01 8.73 -14.11
N ALA A 111 -44.15 9.28 -13.23
CA ALA A 111 -43.84 10.71 -13.19
C ALA A 111 -42.90 11.19 -14.31
N TRP A 112 -42.30 10.28 -15.07
CA TRP A 112 -41.37 10.61 -16.15
C TRP A 112 -42.13 11.11 -17.38
N SER A 113 -41.74 12.27 -17.89
CA SER A 113 -42.30 12.81 -19.14
C SER A 113 -41.72 12.12 -20.39
N ASP A 114 -40.45 11.71 -20.30
CA ASP A 114 -39.72 10.91 -21.28
C ASP A 114 -38.92 9.85 -20.48
N PRO A 115 -39.18 8.53 -20.66
CA PRO A 115 -38.52 7.50 -19.86
C PRO A 115 -36.99 7.56 -19.98
N GLY A 116 -36.32 7.92 -18.89
CA GLY A 116 -34.86 7.98 -18.84
C GLY A 116 -34.22 6.65 -18.48
N SER A 117 -33.16 6.71 -17.67
CA SER A 117 -32.43 5.52 -17.24
C SER A 117 -32.39 5.40 -15.72
N VAL A 118 -32.39 4.16 -15.22
CA VAL A 118 -32.15 3.85 -13.81
C VAL A 118 -30.91 2.99 -13.67
N VAL A 119 -30.01 3.35 -12.74
CA VAL A 119 -28.89 2.47 -12.36
C VAL A 119 -29.33 1.61 -11.19
N TRP A 120 -29.15 0.30 -11.37
CA TRP A 120 -29.49 -0.74 -10.42
C TRP A 120 -28.21 -1.36 -9.85
N SER A 121 -28.07 -1.31 -8.54
CA SER A 121 -26.94 -1.88 -7.79
C SER A 121 -27.47 -2.85 -6.74
N PRO A 122 -27.97 -4.03 -7.16
CA PRO A 122 -28.69 -4.93 -6.28
C PRO A 122 -27.89 -5.39 -5.07
N PHE A 123 -26.57 -5.53 -5.18
CA PHE A 123 -25.77 -5.97 -4.04
C PHE A 123 -25.80 -4.94 -2.91
N SER A 124 -25.42 -3.69 -3.20
CA SER A 124 -25.41 -2.64 -2.18
C SER A 124 -26.82 -2.30 -1.71
N ASN A 125 -27.82 -2.30 -2.60
CA ASN A 125 -29.21 -2.06 -2.20
C ASN A 125 -29.71 -3.11 -1.19
N LEU A 126 -29.49 -4.41 -1.47
CA LEU A 126 -29.89 -5.48 -0.57
C LEU A 126 -29.06 -5.48 0.72
N TRP A 127 -27.75 -5.24 0.61
CA TRP A 127 -26.83 -5.23 1.74
C TRP A 127 -27.12 -4.09 2.72
N LEU A 128 -27.37 -2.88 2.21
CA LEU A 128 -27.55 -1.68 3.03
C LEU A 128 -29.01 -1.48 3.46
N TYR A 129 -29.97 -1.80 2.58
CA TYR A 129 -31.37 -1.40 2.77
C TYR A 129 -32.32 -2.59 2.91
N GLY A 130 -31.90 -3.82 2.60
CA GLY A 130 -32.76 -5.00 2.62
C GLY A 130 -33.81 -5.06 1.50
N ALA A 131 -33.82 -4.08 0.61
CA ALA A 131 -34.71 -3.98 -0.55
C ALA A 131 -33.93 -3.45 -1.75
N THR A 132 -34.38 -3.79 -2.96
CA THR A 132 -33.76 -3.34 -4.21
C THR A 132 -34.82 -2.80 -5.19
N THR A 133 -34.38 -1.96 -6.13
CA THR A 133 -35.20 -1.33 -7.18
C THR A 133 -36.08 -2.35 -7.90
N ASP A 134 -37.38 -2.07 -8.05
CA ASP A 134 -38.27 -2.90 -8.89
C ASP A 134 -37.98 -2.63 -10.38
N VAL A 135 -37.07 -3.44 -10.93
CA VAL A 135 -36.62 -3.30 -12.32
C VAL A 135 -37.67 -3.74 -13.33
N ARG A 136 -38.59 -4.67 -12.98
CA ARG A 136 -39.65 -5.08 -13.91
C ARG A 136 -40.69 -3.99 -14.04
N ALA A 137 -41.05 -3.32 -12.95
CA ALA A 137 -41.89 -2.13 -13.00
C ALA A 137 -41.25 -1.03 -13.86
N ALA A 138 -39.97 -0.73 -13.67
CA ALA A 138 -39.26 0.26 -14.48
C ALA A 138 -39.27 -0.11 -15.99
N VAL A 139 -38.91 -1.35 -16.33
CA VAL A 139 -38.92 -1.84 -17.71
C VAL A 139 -40.32 -1.79 -18.33
N SER A 140 -41.38 -2.10 -17.58
CA SER A 140 -42.77 -2.03 -18.07
C SER A 140 -43.22 -0.61 -18.45
N ARG A 141 -42.54 0.41 -17.93
CA ARG A 141 -42.76 1.83 -18.25
C ARG A 141 -41.81 2.37 -19.32
N GLY A 142 -41.01 1.50 -19.95
CA GLY A 142 -40.03 1.89 -20.96
C GLY A 142 -38.76 2.52 -20.39
N ILE A 143 -38.55 2.50 -19.07
CA ILE A 143 -37.33 3.03 -18.45
C ILE A 143 -36.16 2.09 -18.76
N ASN A 144 -35.06 2.67 -19.24
CA ASN A 144 -33.83 1.94 -19.52
C ASN A 144 -33.10 1.57 -18.22
N VAL A 145 -32.90 0.29 -17.95
CA VAL A 145 -32.21 -0.16 -16.72
C VAL A 145 -30.75 -0.47 -17.01
N CYS A 146 -29.85 0.08 -16.20
CA CYS A 146 -28.41 -0.15 -16.23
C CYS A 146 -28.00 -0.85 -14.93
N ILE A 147 -26.94 -1.67 -14.95
CA ILE A 147 -26.36 -2.26 -13.74
C ILE A 147 -25.00 -1.60 -13.46
N GLY A 148 -24.76 -1.25 -12.20
CA GLY A 148 -23.49 -0.66 -11.72
C GLY A 148 -23.06 -1.24 -10.38
N SER A 149 -21.76 -1.39 -10.15
CA SER A 149 -21.23 -2.07 -8.95
C SER A 149 -21.12 -1.20 -7.69
N ASP A 150 -21.67 0.02 -7.69
CA ASP A 150 -21.66 1.00 -6.58
C ASP A 150 -20.26 1.27 -5.97
N TRP A 151 -20.20 1.92 -4.80
CA TRP A 151 -18.96 2.30 -4.13
C TRP A 151 -18.16 1.09 -3.62
N GLY A 152 -16.83 1.17 -3.73
CA GLY A 152 -15.92 0.05 -3.49
C GLY A 152 -16.05 -0.73 -2.16
N PRO A 153 -16.44 -0.11 -1.03
CA PRO A 153 -16.68 -0.79 0.26
C PRO A 153 -18.01 -1.53 0.38
N SER A 154 -19.08 -1.06 -0.28
CA SER A 154 -20.43 -1.63 -0.18
C SER A 154 -20.87 -2.38 -1.44
N GLY A 155 -20.13 -2.22 -2.53
CA GLY A 155 -20.39 -2.78 -3.84
C GLY A 155 -19.59 -4.03 -4.17
N THR A 156 -19.95 -4.72 -5.25
CA THR A 156 -19.18 -5.87 -5.72
C THR A 156 -17.80 -5.48 -6.26
N ARG A 157 -16.91 -6.47 -6.45
CA ARG A 157 -15.53 -6.21 -6.94
C ARG A 157 -15.50 -5.47 -8.28
N ASN A 158 -16.43 -5.83 -9.17
CA ASN A 158 -16.65 -5.29 -10.51
C ASN A 158 -18.04 -5.73 -11.03
N VAL A 159 -18.43 -5.23 -12.20
CA VAL A 159 -19.75 -5.45 -12.79
C VAL A 159 -20.12 -6.92 -13.08
N LEU A 160 -19.13 -7.82 -13.24
CA LEU A 160 -19.40 -9.27 -13.39
C LEU A 160 -19.94 -9.88 -12.10
N GLY A 161 -19.53 -9.36 -10.94
CA GLY A 161 -20.12 -9.72 -9.66
C GLY A 161 -21.55 -9.19 -9.56
N GLU A 162 -21.74 -7.91 -9.90
CA GLU A 162 -23.04 -7.24 -9.79
C GLU A 162 -24.13 -7.91 -10.65
N VAL A 163 -23.81 -8.27 -11.89
CA VAL A 163 -24.77 -8.91 -12.80
C VAL A 163 -25.19 -10.32 -12.33
N LYS A 164 -24.33 -11.02 -11.57
CA LYS A 164 -24.70 -12.29 -10.92
C LYS A 164 -25.67 -12.05 -9.77
N VAL A 165 -25.44 -11.02 -8.97
CA VAL A 165 -26.36 -10.62 -7.90
C VAL A 165 -27.70 -10.19 -8.49
N ALA A 166 -27.69 -9.45 -9.60
CA ALA A 166 -28.89 -9.10 -10.36
C ALA A 166 -29.68 -10.33 -10.83
N ALA A 167 -29.00 -11.37 -11.35
CA ALA A 167 -29.64 -12.62 -11.74
C ALA A 167 -30.28 -13.34 -10.54
N LEU A 168 -29.60 -13.38 -9.40
CA LEU A 168 -30.11 -13.99 -8.16
C LEU A 168 -31.32 -13.21 -7.61
N ALA A 169 -31.25 -11.88 -7.58
CA ALA A 169 -32.34 -11.01 -7.16
C ALA A 169 -33.57 -11.18 -8.06
N SER A 170 -33.35 -11.21 -9.38
CA SER A 170 -34.39 -11.47 -10.39
C SER A 170 -35.10 -12.81 -10.18
N LYS A 171 -34.32 -13.88 -9.91
CA LYS A 171 -34.87 -15.21 -9.61
C LYS A 171 -35.69 -15.19 -8.31
N ALA A 172 -35.15 -14.59 -7.25
CA ALA A 172 -35.81 -14.53 -5.94
C ALA A 172 -37.13 -13.73 -5.99
N LYS A 173 -37.21 -12.69 -6.82
CA LYS A 173 -38.41 -11.87 -7.01
C LYS A 173 -39.38 -12.40 -8.07
N GLY A 174 -39.06 -13.53 -8.73
CA GLY A 174 -39.88 -14.10 -9.80
C GLY A 174 -39.91 -13.28 -11.10
N TRP A 175 -38.98 -12.34 -11.28
CA TRP A 175 -38.91 -11.47 -12.46
C TRP A 175 -38.42 -12.21 -13.71
N ASN A 176 -37.68 -13.32 -13.56
CA ASN A 176 -37.20 -14.17 -14.64
C ASN A 176 -36.49 -13.40 -15.78
N LEU A 177 -35.69 -12.37 -15.44
CA LEU A 177 -34.81 -11.70 -16.40
C LEU A 177 -33.87 -12.71 -17.06
N THR A 178 -33.83 -12.69 -18.38
CA THR A 178 -32.96 -13.53 -19.20
C THR A 178 -31.51 -13.08 -19.12
N ALA A 179 -30.56 -13.98 -19.41
CA ALA A 179 -29.15 -13.62 -19.51
C ALA A 179 -28.91 -12.52 -20.54
N PHE A 180 -29.67 -12.51 -21.65
CA PHE A 180 -29.61 -11.46 -22.65
C PHE A 180 -30.01 -10.08 -22.09
N GLU A 181 -31.13 -10.00 -21.36
CA GLU A 181 -31.56 -8.75 -20.72
C GLU A 181 -30.50 -8.25 -19.74
N LEU A 182 -29.97 -9.11 -18.88
CA LEU A 182 -28.95 -8.75 -17.89
C LEU A 182 -27.64 -8.28 -18.53
N VAL A 183 -27.19 -8.94 -19.60
CA VAL A 183 -25.97 -8.51 -20.32
C VAL A 183 -26.18 -7.16 -21.01
N LYS A 184 -27.38 -6.88 -21.54
CA LYS A 184 -27.69 -5.53 -22.08
C LYS A 184 -27.60 -4.47 -21.00
N MET A 185 -28.04 -4.77 -19.77
CA MET A 185 -28.00 -3.83 -18.64
C MET A 185 -26.55 -3.42 -18.24
N ILE A 186 -25.54 -4.21 -18.59
CA ILE A 186 -24.11 -3.87 -18.34
C ILE A 186 -23.36 -3.43 -19.62
N THR A 187 -24.03 -3.38 -20.77
CA THR A 187 -23.42 -3.02 -22.07
C THR A 187 -24.23 -1.97 -22.82
N ALA A 188 -25.22 -2.40 -23.58
CA ALA A 188 -25.99 -1.58 -24.51
C ALA A 188 -26.84 -0.50 -23.82
N ASN A 189 -27.37 -0.80 -22.63
CA ASN A 189 -28.24 0.10 -21.89
C ASN A 189 -27.48 1.30 -21.28
N PRO A 190 -26.35 1.12 -20.55
CA PRO A 190 -25.56 2.26 -20.11
C PRO A 190 -24.98 3.04 -21.30
N GLY A 191 -24.61 2.34 -22.38
CA GLY A 191 -24.19 2.99 -23.62
C GLY A 191 -25.26 3.88 -24.26
N ALA A 192 -26.54 3.48 -24.21
CA ALA A 192 -27.67 4.29 -24.67
C ALA A 192 -27.92 5.50 -23.76
N ALA A 193 -27.78 5.33 -22.43
CA ALA A 193 -27.93 6.42 -21.46
C ALA A 193 -26.91 7.55 -21.66
N LEU A 194 -25.71 7.22 -22.15
CA LEU A 194 -24.62 8.18 -22.34
C LEU A 194 -24.51 8.72 -23.77
N ALA A 195 -25.11 8.04 -24.76
CA ALA A 195 -24.90 8.34 -26.18
C ALA A 195 -25.18 9.80 -26.56
N LYS A 196 -26.19 10.43 -25.96
CA LYS A 196 -26.56 11.83 -26.21
C LYS A 196 -25.52 12.80 -25.65
N ALA A 197 -25.13 12.64 -24.38
CA ALA A 197 -24.13 13.51 -23.75
C ALA A 197 -22.76 13.38 -24.39
N TRP A 198 -22.41 12.18 -24.85
CA TRP A 198 -21.15 11.91 -25.53
C TRP A 198 -21.18 12.18 -27.03
N ASN A 199 -22.34 12.53 -27.59
CA ASN A 199 -22.59 12.65 -29.03
C ASN A 199 -22.03 11.45 -29.83
N ARG A 200 -22.03 10.26 -29.21
CA ARG A 200 -21.40 9.05 -29.73
C ARG A 200 -21.91 7.82 -28.99
N GLN A 201 -22.26 6.78 -29.74
CA GLN A 201 -22.74 5.53 -29.15
C GLN A 201 -21.63 4.80 -28.40
N ALA A 202 -21.95 4.25 -27.23
CA ALA A 202 -21.09 3.34 -26.47
C ALA A 202 -21.80 2.00 -26.21
N GLY A 203 -21.08 1.01 -25.67
CA GLY A 203 -21.66 -0.27 -25.21
C GLY A 203 -22.26 -1.16 -26.30
N ARG A 204 -22.03 -0.85 -27.59
CA ARG A 204 -22.50 -1.60 -28.76
C ARG A 204 -21.41 -1.67 -29.82
N LEU A 205 -21.22 -2.85 -30.41
CA LEU A 205 -20.35 -3.04 -31.56
C LEU A 205 -21.10 -2.66 -32.84
N GLN A 206 -20.92 -1.42 -33.28
CA GLN A 206 -21.49 -0.88 -34.51
C GLN A 206 -20.59 0.19 -35.11
N GLN A 207 -20.78 0.50 -36.38
CA GLN A 207 -20.04 1.57 -37.05
C GLN A 207 -20.27 2.91 -36.30
N LYS A 208 -19.21 3.72 -36.17
CA LYS A 208 -19.20 5.04 -35.51
C LYS A 208 -19.44 5.04 -33.99
N ALA A 209 -19.58 3.88 -33.34
CA ALA A 209 -19.55 3.78 -31.88
C ALA A 209 -18.12 3.92 -31.34
N LEU A 210 -17.99 4.09 -30.01
CA LEU A 210 -16.71 3.99 -29.31
C LEU A 210 -16.08 2.62 -29.56
N GLY A 211 -14.76 2.61 -29.77
CA GLY A 211 -13.97 1.39 -29.94
C GLY A 211 -13.74 0.62 -28.64
N ASP A 212 -14.77 0.48 -27.81
CA ASP A 212 -14.71 -0.23 -26.54
C ASP A 212 -15.12 -1.70 -26.77
N LEU A 213 -14.27 -2.65 -26.37
CA LEU A 213 -14.49 -4.07 -26.59
C LEU A 213 -13.98 -4.88 -25.39
N VAL A 214 -14.71 -5.93 -25.05
CA VAL A 214 -14.25 -6.95 -24.11
C VAL A 214 -14.35 -8.32 -24.77
N VAL A 215 -13.32 -9.14 -24.62
CA VAL A 215 -13.30 -10.53 -25.06
C VAL A 215 -13.35 -11.43 -23.84
N ILE A 216 -14.41 -12.23 -23.74
CA ILE A 216 -14.62 -13.21 -22.68
C ILE A 216 -14.38 -14.62 -23.24
N ALA A 217 -13.60 -15.43 -22.53
CA ALA A 217 -13.37 -16.82 -22.86
C ALA A 217 -14.68 -17.61 -22.82
N ALA A 218 -14.95 -18.39 -23.87
CA ALA A 218 -16.16 -19.20 -23.99
C ALA A 218 -15.82 -20.61 -24.49
N ALA A 219 -16.55 -21.60 -23.99
CA ALA A 219 -16.52 -22.94 -24.58
C ALA A 219 -17.19 -22.94 -25.95
N LYS A 220 -16.72 -23.81 -26.87
CA LYS A 220 -17.30 -23.91 -28.22
C LYS A 220 -18.78 -24.29 -28.14
N GLY A 221 -19.63 -23.51 -28.81
CA GLY A 221 -21.08 -23.73 -28.84
C GLY A 221 -21.84 -23.31 -27.57
N ALA A 222 -21.18 -22.70 -26.59
CA ALA A 222 -21.85 -22.18 -25.40
C ALA A 222 -22.74 -20.97 -25.73
N ASP A 223 -23.83 -20.81 -24.99
CA ASP A 223 -24.66 -19.60 -25.07
C ASP A 223 -23.83 -18.37 -24.63
N PRO A 224 -23.69 -17.34 -25.48
CA PRO A 224 -22.78 -16.22 -25.20
C PRO A 224 -23.22 -15.39 -24.00
N PHE A 225 -24.52 -15.21 -23.79
CA PHE A 225 -25.03 -14.36 -22.71
C PHE A 225 -24.93 -15.06 -21.36
N LYS A 226 -25.22 -16.37 -21.30
CA LYS A 226 -24.98 -17.20 -20.12
C LYS A 226 -23.49 -17.29 -19.80
N THR A 227 -22.64 -17.33 -20.82
CA THR A 227 -21.18 -17.31 -20.63
C THR A 227 -20.71 -16.02 -19.96
N ILE A 228 -21.16 -14.85 -20.45
CA ILE A 228 -20.84 -13.56 -19.83
C ILE A 228 -21.37 -13.49 -18.40
N LEU A 229 -22.59 -13.97 -18.15
CA LEU A 229 -23.20 -13.98 -16.82
C LEU A 229 -22.40 -14.85 -15.81
N ALA A 230 -21.82 -15.96 -16.27
CA ALA A 230 -20.98 -16.84 -15.46
C ALA A 230 -19.53 -16.35 -15.32
N ALA A 231 -19.07 -15.47 -16.20
CA ALA A 231 -17.66 -15.08 -16.31
C ALA A 231 -17.11 -14.47 -15.01
N THR A 232 -15.83 -14.73 -14.78
CA THR A 232 -15.01 -14.10 -13.73
C THR A 232 -13.87 -13.33 -14.38
N GLU A 233 -13.07 -12.65 -13.58
CA GLU A 233 -11.83 -11.98 -13.97
C GLU A 233 -10.88 -12.91 -14.77
N ASP A 234 -10.89 -14.20 -14.45
CA ASP A 234 -10.04 -15.21 -15.12
C ASP A 234 -10.47 -15.45 -16.58
N HIS A 235 -11.74 -15.20 -16.89
CA HIS A 235 -12.29 -15.38 -18.23
C HIS A 235 -12.07 -14.16 -19.14
N VAL A 236 -11.68 -13.00 -18.59
CA VAL A 236 -11.42 -11.80 -19.37
C VAL A 236 -10.11 -11.96 -20.15
N GLN A 237 -10.21 -12.08 -21.48
CA GLN A 237 -9.05 -12.30 -22.35
C GLN A 237 -8.48 -11.00 -22.92
N LEU A 238 -9.31 -9.99 -23.15
CA LEU A 238 -8.92 -8.70 -23.70
C LEU A 238 -9.93 -7.63 -23.31
N VAL A 239 -9.45 -6.44 -22.98
CA VAL A 239 -10.21 -5.23 -22.77
C VAL A 239 -9.59 -4.13 -23.62
N VAL A 240 -10.40 -3.53 -24.47
CA VAL A 240 -10.04 -2.45 -25.39
C VAL A 240 -10.88 -1.24 -25.02
N ILE A 241 -10.24 -0.08 -24.93
CA ILE A 241 -10.89 1.19 -24.64
C ILE A 241 -10.47 2.18 -25.71
N GLY A 242 -11.41 2.60 -26.55
CA GLY A 242 -11.16 3.58 -27.61
C GLY A 242 -10.26 3.06 -28.72
N GLY A 243 -10.37 1.77 -29.03
CA GLY A 243 -9.51 1.08 -29.99
C GLY A 243 -8.13 0.73 -29.44
N ARG A 244 -7.83 1.06 -28.17
CA ARG A 244 -6.54 0.76 -27.54
C ARG A 244 -6.68 -0.47 -26.65
N PRO A 245 -5.92 -1.56 -26.88
CA PRO A 245 -5.90 -2.69 -25.98
C PRO A 245 -5.24 -2.29 -24.65
N ILE A 246 -5.99 -2.38 -23.55
CA ILE A 246 -5.55 -1.94 -22.21
C ILE A 246 -5.16 -3.12 -21.33
N TYR A 247 -5.91 -4.23 -21.36
CA TYR A 247 -5.66 -5.36 -20.47
C TYR A 247 -6.02 -6.68 -21.13
N GLY A 248 -5.28 -7.75 -20.86
CA GLY A 248 -5.63 -9.07 -21.37
C GLY A 248 -4.57 -10.14 -21.16
N THR A 249 -4.76 -11.29 -21.79
CA THR A 249 -3.72 -12.30 -21.90
C THR A 249 -2.60 -11.82 -22.84
N ALA A 250 -1.39 -12.34 -22.66
CA ALA A 250 -0.25 -11.95 -23.50
C ALA A 250 -0.54 -12.14 -25.00
N GLY A 251 -1.10 -13.29 -25.39
CA GLY A 251 -1.44 -13.58 -26.78
C GLY A 251 -2.47 -12.61 -27.35
N ARG A 252 -3.57 -12.33 -26.65
CA ARG A 252 -4.60 -11.39 -27.14
C ARG A 252 -4.10 -9.96 -27.22
N MET A 253 -3.27 -9.54 -26.27
CA MET A 253 -2.68 -8.21 -26.27
C MET A 253 -1.70 -8.06 -27.44
N GLN A 254 -0.93 -9.10 -27.76
CA GLN A 254 -0.06 -9.13 -28.95
C GLN A 254 -0.85 -9.10 -30.25
N GLU A 255 -1.90 -9.92 -30.38
CA GLU A 255 -2.81 -9.92 -31.55
C GLU A 255 -3.45 -8.55 -31.76
N ALA A 256 -3.86 -7.89 -30.68
CA ALA A 256 -4.41 -6.54 -30.69
C ALA A 256 -3.36 -5.43 -30.91
N ARG A 257 -2.08 -5.81 -31.10
CA ARG A 257 -0.94 -4.90 -31.30
C ARG A 257 -0.78 -3.91 -30.15
N ALA A 258 -1.02 -4.37 -28.92
CA ALA A 258 -0.77 -3.58 -27.73
C ALA A 258 0.71 -3.17 -27.68
N THR A 259 0.94 -1.87 -27.50
CA THR A 259 2.26 -1.32 -27.22
C THR A 259 2.33 -0.95 -25.75
N GLN A 260 3.54 -0.81 -25.21
CA GLN A 260 3.74 -0.32 -23.85
C GLN A 260 3.02 -1.16 -22.77
N THR A 261 3.14 -2.49 -22.84
CA THR A 261 2.53 -3.38 -21.84
C THR A 261 3.51 -3.73 -20.71
N SER A 262 2.98 -3.82 -19.50
CA SER A 262 3.64 -4.41 -18.33
C SER A 262 2.97 -5.71 -17.95
N ALA A 263 3.77 -6.72 -17.57
CA ALA A 263 3.23 -7.96 -17.02
C ALA A 263 2.66 -7.72 -15.62
N VAL A 264 1.48 -8.29 -15.34
CA VAL A 264 0.83 -8.28 -14.03
C VAL A 264 0.28 -9.66 -13.73
N MET A 265 0.31 -10.09 -12.47
CA MET A 265 -0.27 -11.37 -12.04
C MET A 265 -1.69 -11.14 -11.53
N MET A 266 -2.64 -11.93 -12.04
CA MET A 266 -4.05 -11.88 -11.62
C MET A 266 -4.49 -13.29 -11.31
N ASN A 267 -4.85 -13.58 -10.05
CA ASN A 267 -5.21 -14.93 -9.58
C ASN A 267 -4.18 -16.02 -10.00
N GLY A 268 -2.88 -15.70 -9.92
CA GLY A 268 -1.80 -16.61 -10.32
C GLY A 268 -1.59 -16.72 -11.84
N GLN A 269 -2.39 -16.05 -12.66
CA GLN A 269 -2.26 -16.06 -14.12
C GLN A 269 -1.53 -14.81 -14.62
N PRO A 270 -0.54 -14.95 -15.53
CA PRO A 270 0.12 -13.81 -16.14
C PRO A 270 -0.84 -13.08 -17.09
N ARG A 271 -0.86 -11.76 -16.95
CA ARG A 271 -1.63 -10.83 -17.77
C ARG A 271 -0.74 -9.70 -18.24
N GLN A 272 -1.20 -8.96 -19.25
CA GLN A 272 -0.55 -7.77 -19.75
C GLN A 272 -1.47 -6.58 -19.52
N LEU A 273 -0.88 -5.46 -19.11
CA LEU A 273 -1.55 -4.20 -18.86
C LEU A 273 -0.82 -3.07 -19.61
N ALA A 274 -1.49 -2.38 -20.51
CA ALA A 274 -0.96 -1.20 -21.17
C ALA A 274 -1.16 0.03 -20.28
N LEU A 275 -0.05 0.67 -19.89
CA LEU A 275 -0.02 1.90 -19.10
C LEU A 275 0.83 2.92 -19.86
N THR A 276 0.27 4.07 -20.22
CA THR A 276 0.99 5.11 -20.95
C THR A 276 1.56 6.15 -20.00
N ARG A 277 2.86 6.45 -20.11
CA ARG A 277 3.51 7.58 -19.42
C ARG A 277 2.93 8.92 -19.87
N LEU A 278 2.77 9.85 -18.92
CA LEU A 278 2.26 11.19 -19.19
C LEU A 278 3.25 12.14 -19.86
N ASP A 279 4.54 11.82 -19.87
CA ASP A 279 5.60 12.69 -20.41
C ASP A 279 5.95 12.43 -21.88
N GLY A 280 5.08 11.75 -22.63
CA GLY A 280 5.12 11.74 -24.10
C GLY A 280 6.25 10.91 -24.75
N ALA A 281 7.09 10.22 -23.97
CA ALA A 281 8.26 9.50 -24.50
C ALA A 281 7.98 8.13 -25.14
N GLY A 282 6.71 7.73 -25.31
CA GLY A 282 6.40 6.44 -25.96
C GLY A 282 6.81 5.19 -25.18
N ALA A 283 7.23 5.31 -23.92
CA ALA A 283 7.59 4.20 -23.03
C ALA A 283 6.45 3.84 -22.06
N PRO A 284 6.25 2.55 -21.71
CA PRO A 284 5.26 2.15 -20.71
C PRO A 284 5.51 2.80 -19.35
N TRP A 285 4.44 3.16 -18.65
CA TRP A 285 4.51 3.34 -17.20
C TRP A 285 4.63 1.95 -16.59
N SER A 286 5.70 1.71 -15.83
CA SER A 286 5.83 0.44 -15.12
C SER A 286 4.75 0.39 -14.05
N PHE A 287 3.85 -0.60 -14.14
CA PHE A 287 2.83 -0.87 -13.12
C PHE A 287 3.41 -0.87 -11.71
N HIS A 288 4.64 -1.38 -11.58
CA HIS A 288 5.33 -1.41 -10.30
C HIS A 288 5.56 0.00 -9.72
N LEU A 289 5.99 0.97 -10.53
CA LEU A 289 6.23 2.34 -10.05
C LEU A 289 4.94 3.02 -9.57
N ALA A 290 3.83 2.78 -10.27
CA ALA A 290 2.52 3.29 -9.89
C ALA A 290 2.05 2.78 -8.52
N ILE A 291 2.09 1.46 -8.34
CA ILE A 291 1.66 0.82 -7.08
C ILE A 291 2.62 1.17 -5.95
N THR A 292 3.94 1.16 -6.19
CA THR A 292 4.93 1.59 -5.20
C THR A 292 4.63 3.00 -4.70
N SER A 293 4.32 3.95 -5.59
CA SER A 293 3.99 5.32 -5.19
C SER A 293 2.72 5.40 -4.35
N ILE A 294 1.66 4.66 -4.72
CA ILE A 294 0.39 4.64 -3.97
C ILE A 294 0.60 4.05 -2.58
N VAL A 295 1.27 2.90 -2.51
CA VAL A 295 1.51 2.17 -1.25
C VAL A 295 2.45 2.96 -0.34
N THR A 296 3.52 3.55 -0.87
CA THR A 296 4.42 4.43 -0.11
C THR A 296 3.68 5.68 0.39
N GLY A 297 2.67 6.15 -0.34
CA GLY A 297 1.80 7.24 0.07
C GLY A 297 0.97 6.97 1.33
N LEU A 298 0.81 5.70 1.74
CA LEU A 298 0.21 5.34 3.04
C LEU A 298 1.10 5.71 4.22
N ARG A 299 2.38 6.06 3.96
CA ARG A 299 3.37 6.48 4.94
C ARG A 299 3.69 5.43 6.02
N ASP A 300 3.32 4.18 5.79
CA ASP A 300 3.61 3.04 6.64
C ASP A 300 4.77 2.22 6.05
N ALA A 301 5.81 1.93 6.85
CA ALA A 301 6.96 1.15 6.40
C ALA A 301 6.73 -0.36 6.44
N HIS A 302 5.68 -0.85 7.12
CA HIS A 302 5.25 -2.26 7.07
C HIS A 302 4.38 -2.53 5.85
N THR A 303 3.59 -1.55 5.42
CA THR A 303 2.75 -1.66 4.22
C THR A 303 3.57 -1.29 2.98
N ARG A 304 4.25 -2.29 2.39
CA ARG A 304 5.11 -2.12 1.21
C ARG A 304 4.67 -3.00 0.04
N TYR A 305 4.91 -2.51 -1.17
CA TYR A 305 4.85 -3.32 -2.38
C TYR A 305 6.26 -3.78 -2.75
N SER A 306 6.46 -5.09 -2.84
CA SER A 306 7.70 -5.67 -3.37
C SER A 306 7.61 -5.72 -4.90
N GLY A 307 8.62 -5.16 -5.55
CA GLY A 307 8.71 -5.08 -6.99
C GLY A 307 9.02 -6.41 -7.67
N PRO A 308 9.17 -6.40 -9.00
CA PRO A 308 9.52 -7.58 -9.77
C PRO A 308 10.78 -8.25 -9.23
N LYS A 309 10.83 -9.60 -9.29
CA LYS A 309 11.96 -10.42 -8.83
C LYS A 309 13.34 -9.96 -9.36
N MET A 310 13.38 -9.35 -10.54
CA MET A 310 14.60 -8.81 -11.15
C MET A 310 15.21 -7.62 -10.38
N LEU A 311 14.42 -6.91 -9.58
CA LEU A 311 14.87 -5.81 -8.72
C LEU A 311 15.14 -6.25 -7.28
N GLN A 312 14.86 -7.52 -6.95
CA GLN A 312 15.01 -8.05 -5.60
C GLN A 312 16.47 -7.93 -5.15
N GLY A 313 16.68 -7.32 -3.98
CA GLY A 313 18.03 -7.11 -3.46
C GLY A 313 18.85 -6.02 -4.17
N ALA A 314 18.40 -5.43 -5.29
CA ALA A 314 19.12 -4.36 -5.98
C ALA A 314 19.02 -3.00 -5.26
N VAL A 315 20.16 -2.33 -5.08
CA VAL A 315 20.24 -0.98 -4.48
C VAL A 315 20.98 -0.04 -5.43
N ALA A 316 20.33 1.07 -5.83
CA ALA A 316 21.00 2.16 -6.52
C ALA A 316 21.75 3.04 -5.50
N THR A 317 23.00 3.39 -5.79
CA THR A 317 23.92 4.03 -4.84
C THR A 317 24.70 5.17 -5.48
N LEU A 318 24.98 6.20 -4.68
CA LEU A 318 26.01 7.19 -4.92
C LEU A 318 27.20 6.94 -3.99
N PRO A 319 28.43 7.39 -4.37
CA PRO A 319 29.66 7.02 -3.67
C PRO A 319 29.86 7.72 -2.31
N PHE A 320 28.80 8.18 -1.65
CA PHE A 320 28.89 8.90 -0.38
C PHE A 320 27.66 8.75 0.50
N LEU A 321 27.84 9.00 1.80
CA LEU A 321 26.77 9.10 2.79
C LEU A 321 26.57 10.54 3.22
N VAL A 322 25.31 10.88 3.49
CA VAL A 322 24.88 12.18 4.00
C VAL A 322 24.49 12.02 5.47
N GLU A 323 24.98 12.92 6.32
CA GLU A 323 24.47 13.11 7.67
C GLU A 323 24.11 14.58 7.88
N GLN A 324 23.27 14.86 8.87
CA GLN A 324 22.88 16.21 9.23
C GLN A 324 23.22 16.52 10.69
N TYR A 325 23.46 17.79 10.99
CA TYR A 325 23.57 18.31 12.36
C TYR A 325 23.06 19.75 12.42
N GLY A 326 22.82 20.25 13.63
CA GLY A 326 22.28 21.60 13.85
C GLY A 326 20.76 21.58 14.13
N PRO A 327 20.14 22.76 14.20
CA PRO A 327 18.72 22.89 14.52
C PRO A 327 17.84 22.36 13.38
N HIS A 328 16.61 21.96 13.70
CA HIS A 328 15.70 21.33 12.73
C HIS A 328 15.37 22.28 11.55
N ASP A 329 15.15 23.56 11.84
CA ASP A 329 14.78 24.60 10.87
C ASP A 329 15.92 25.06 9.97
N GLY A 330 17.18 24.77 10.34
CA GLY A 330 18.37 25.13 9.59
C GLY A 330 19.50 24.11 9.76
N PRO A 331 19.35 22.87 9.31
CA PRO A 331 20.39 21.85 9.47
C PRO A 331 21.51 22.05 8.45
N THR A 332 22.71 21.64 8.84
CA THR A 332 23.86 21.52 7.96
C THR A 332 24.02 20.08 7.52
N PHE A 333 24.11 19.86 6.20
CA PHE A 333 24.33 18.54 5.62
C PHE A 333 25.80 18.33 5.30
N VAL A 334 26.34 17.17 5.67
CA VAL A 334 27.75 16.85 5.46
C VAL A 334 27.94 15.46 4.88
N VAL A 335 29.04 15.30 4.15
CA VAL A 335 29.50 13.99 3.70
C VAL A 335 30.10 13.24 4.90
N SER A 336 29.46 12.16 5.36
CA SER A 336 29.96 11.39 6.51
C SER A 336 30.93 10.28 6.14
N LYS A 337 30.76 9.70 4.94
CA LYS A 337 31.64 8.69 4.34
C LYS A 337 31.70 8.85 2.83
N VAL A 338 32.81 8.39 2.26
CA VAL A 338 33.05 8.30 0.82
C VAL A 338 33.51 6.88 0.51
N SER A 339 33.04 6.33 -0.61
CA SER A 339 33.43 5.04 -1.19
C SER A 339 33.74 5.24 -2.66
N ALA A 340 34.35 4.27 -3.33
CA ALA A 340 34.62 4.33 -4.78
C ALA A 340 35.24 5.68 -5.22
N PRO A 341 36.35 6.12 -4.60
CA PRO A 341 36.96 7.43 -4.89
C PRO A 341 37.34 7.61 -6.36
N GLU A 342 37.52 6.53 -7.11
CA GLU A 342 37.74 6.53 -8.56
C GLU A 342 36.59 7.16 -9.36
N LEU A 343 35.38 7.26 -8.79
CA LEU A 343 34.22 7.89 -9.41
C LEU A 343 34.11 9.40 -9.13
N ILE A 344 34.98 9.94 -8.28
CA ILE A 344 34.90 11.30 -7.78
C ILE A 344 36.03 12.10 -8.42
N SER A 345 35.69 12.91 -9.43
CA SER A 345 36.67 13.65 -10.22
C SER A 345 37.40 14.75 -9.43
N ASP A 346 36.78 15.31 -8.39
CA ASP A 346 37.38 16.33 -7.53
C ASP A 346 37.83 15.73 -6.19
N GLY A 347 39.15 15.59 -6.00
CA GLY A 347 39.75 15.07 -4.77
C GLY A 347 39.51 15.91 -3.52
N THR A 348 38.92 17.10 -3.64
CA THR A 348 38.49 17.90 -2.48
C THR A 348 37.12 17.48 -1.94
N PHE A 349 36.34 16.69 -2.68
CA PHE A 349 35.11 16.07 -2.20
C PHE A 349 35.45 14.88 -1.29
N LYS A 350 35.41 15.11 0.02
CA LYS A 350 35.83 14.14 1.04
C LYS A 350 34.93 14.20 2.27
N LYS A 351 35.12 13.26 3.19
CA LYS A 351 34.43 13.29 4.49
C LYS A 351 34.55 14.67 5.15
N GLY A 352 33.42 15.20 5.61
CA GLY A 352 33.31 16.46 6.34
C GLY A 352 33.03 17.69 5.48
N VAL A 353 32.95 17.58 4.14
CA VAL A 353 32.50 18.71 3.32
C VAL A 353 31.01 18.97 3.52
N GLU A 354 30.63 20.24 3.50
CA GLU A 354 29.24 20.70 3.56
C GLU A 354 28.59 20.52 2.19
N LEU A 355 27.35 20.01 2.16
CA LEU A 355 26.57 19.82 0.94
C LEU A 355 25.62 21.02 0.76
N THR A 356 25.73 21.70 -0.38
CA THR A 356 25.00 22.96 -0.64
C THR A 356 23.87 22.78 -1.65
N SER A 357 24.03 21.91 -2.66
CA SER A 357 22.97 21.66 -3.64
C SER A 357 22.96 20.25 -4.22
N TRP A 358 21.79 19.84 -4.71
CA TRP A 358 21.53 18.62 -5.47
C TRP A 358 20.89 19.00 -6.80
N ASN A 359 21.59 18.80 -7.91
CA ASN A 359 21.14 19.20 -9.26
C ASN A 359 20.71 20.68 -9.34
N GLY A 360 21.41 21.57 -8.62
CA GLY A 360 21.11 23.00 -8.56
C GLY A 360 19.99 23.38 -7.59
N ILE A 361 19.33 22.42 -6.92
CA ILE A 361 18.35 22.67 -5.86
C ILE A 361 19.10 22.80 -4.53
N PRO A 362 18.80 23.79 -3.66
CA PRO A 362 19.37 23.85 -2.31
C PRO A 362 19.22 22.52 -1.57
N PHE A 363 20.29 22.03 -0.92
CA PHE A 363 20.34 20.66 -0.44
C PHE A 363 19.21 20.32 0.53
N ALA A 364 18.90 21.22 1.47
CA ALA A 364 17.77 21.08 2.39
C ALA A 364 16.44 20.87 1.64
N ARG A 365 16.19 21.68 0.60
CA ARG A 365 14.98 21.58 -0.22
C ARG A 365 14.94 20.29 -1.01
N ALA A 366 16.08 19.79 -1.50
CA ALA A 366 16.14 18.51 -2.19
C ALA A 366 15.77 17.34 -1.27
N VAL A 367 16.24 17.37 -0.01
CA VAL A 367 15.85 16.39 1.02
C VAL A 367 14.35 16.46 1.28
N ASP A 368 13.79 17.66 1.43
CA ASP A 368 12.36 17.83 1.71
C ASP A 368 11.48 17.34 0.54
N ILE A 369 11.85 17.65 -0.72
CA ILE A 369 11.16 17.13 -1.91
C ILE A 369 11.22 15.61 -1.95
N TYR A 370 12.37 15.02 -1.64
CA TYR A 370 12.55 13.58 -1.65
C TYR A 370 11.78 12.89 -0.50
N SER A 371 11.64 13.54 0.66
CA SER A 371 10.86 13.02 1.80
C SER A 371 9.38 12.78 1.49
N GLU A 372 8.82 13.47 0.49
CA GLU A 372 7.46 13.21 0.01
C GLU A 372 7.33 11.88 -0.73
N ARG A 373 8.44 11.24 -1.09
CA ARG A 373 8.48 9.89 -1.68
C ARG A 373 8.86 8.80 -0.69
N GLU A 374 8.96 9.12 0.59
CA GLU A 374 9.36 8.18 1.65
C GLU A 374 8.20 7.77 2.56
N THR A 375 8.38 6.68 3.29
CA THR A 375 7.47 6.29 4.37
C THR A 375 7.74 7.13 5.62
N GLY A 376 6.85 7.03 6.62
CA GLY A 376 6.95 7.75 7.89
C GLY A 376 5.71 8.59 8.11
N GLY A 377 4.96 8.31 9.18
CA GLY A 377 3.73 9.05 9.51
C GLY A 377 4.00 10.51 9.92
N ARG A 378 5.21 10.83 10.38
CA ARG A 378 5.61 12.16 10.86
C ARG A 378 6.62 12.82 9.92
N PRO A 379 6.60 14.17 9.75
CA PRO A 379 7.52 14.87 8.86
C PRO A 379 9.01 14.66 9.19
N ASP A 380 9.39 14.65 10.46
CA ASP A 380 10.77 14.40 10.92
C ASP A 380 11.25 12.99 10.56
N ALA A 381 10.40 11.97 10.75
CA ALA A 381 10.68 10.59 10.35
C ALA A 381 10.82 10.43 8.84
N ARG A 382 9.94 11.08 8.05
CA ARG A 382 10.07 11.08 6.58
C ARG A 382 11.38 11.70 6.14
N ARG A 383 11.79 12.80 6.77
CA ARG A 383 13.04 13.50 6.46
C ARG A 383 14.27 12.69 6.86
N ALA A 384 14.23 12.03 8.01
CA ALA A 384 15.29 11.14 8.46
C ALA A 384 15.46 9.92 7.52
N ARG A 385 14.36 9.32 7.08
CA ARG A 385 14.36 8.23 6.08
C ARG A 385 14.85 8.72 4.72
N ALA A 386 14.41 9.90 4.30
CA ALA A 386 14.90 10.54 3.08
C ALA A 386 16.42 10.65 3.11
N LEU A 387 17.04 11.05 4.21
CA LEU A 387 18.50 11.11 4.32
C LEU A 387 19.17 9.74 4.25
N GLU A 388 18.53 8.69 4.78
CA GLU A 388 19.07 7.34 4.69
C GLU A 388 19.06 6.78 3.26
N SER A 389 18.03 7.12 2.48
CA SER A 389 17.80 6.58 1.14
C SER A 389 18.15 7.53 -0.01
N LEU A 390 18.41 8.82 0.26
CA LEU A 390 18.70 9.83 -0.76
C LEU A 390 19.82 9.40 -1.70
N THR A 391 20.89 8.83 -1.14
CA THR A 391 22.05 8.31 -1.86
C THR A 391 22.05 6.78 -1.99
N PHE A 392 21.05 6.08 -1.43
CA PHE A 392 20.92 4.61 -1.41
C PHE A 392 19.45 4.19 -1.57
N ARG A 393 19.03 3.80 -2.78
CA ARG A 393 17.62 3.47 -3.06
C ARG A 393 17.43 1.98 -3.29
N ALA A 394 16.65 1.34 -2.41
CA ALA A 394 16.23 -0.05 -2.56
C ALA A 394 15.23 -0.17 -3.72
N LEU A 395 15.67 -0.70 -4.86
CA LEU A 395 14.88 -0.75 -6.09
C LEU A 395 13.74 -1.76 -6.04
N GLU A 396 13.76 -2.67 -5.07
CA GLU A 396 12.65 -3.58 -4.80
C GLU A 396 11.43 -2.84 -4.22
N TYR A 397 11.64 -1.82 -3.40
CA TYR A 397 10.58 -1.18 -2.61
C TYR A 397 10.32 0.30 -2.98
N GLY A 398 11.09 0.82 -3.94
CA GLY A 398 11.07 2.23 -4.33
C GLY A 398 11.35 2.40 -5.82
N PRO A 399 10.92 3.53 -6.42
CA PRO A 399 11.28 3.84 -7.80
C PRO A 399 12.81 4.01 -7.94
N PRO A 400 13.38 3.71 -9.12
CA PRO A 400 14.78 4.02 -9.38
C PRO A 400 15.04 5.53 -9.34
N PRO A 401 16.31 5.95 -9.25
CA PRO A 401 16.67 7.33 -9.53
C PRO A 401 16.12 7.81 -10.87
N ASP A 402 15.59 9.03 -10.89
CA ASP A 402 15.16 9.68 -12.13
C ASP A 402 16.40 10.10 -12.95
N GLU A 403 17.52 10.34 -12.27
CA GLU A 403 18.76 10.82 -12.85
C GLU A 403 19.76 9.69 -13.12
N MET A 404 20.49 9.77 -14.23
CA MET A 404 21.65 8.89 -14.50
C MET A 404 22.89 9.28 -13.69
N TRP A 405 23.00 10.58 -13.39
CA TRP A 405 24.05 11.18 -12.56
C TRP A 405 23.47 12.38 -11.83
N VAL A 406 24.14 12.81 -10.76
CA VAL A 406 23.76 14.00 -10.01
C VAL A 406 24.91 14.99 -9.95
N TRP A 407 24.60 16.26 -10.01
CA TRP A 407 25.52 17.35 -9.71
C TRP A 407 25.38 17.74 -8.25
N ILE A 408 26.42 17.51 -7.46
CA ILE A 408 26.45 17.87 -6.05
C ILE A 408 27.24 19.16 -5.87
N GLY A 409 26.58 20.21 -5.40
CA GLY A 409 27.24 21.40 -4.88
C GLY A 409 27.73 21.13 -3.46
N TYR A 410 28.97 21.54 -3.17
CA TYR A 410 29.58 21.34 -1.87
C TYR A 410 30.59 22.43 -1.52
N ARG A 411 30.84 22.63 -0.22
CA ARG A 411 31.81 23.57 0.32
C ARG A 411 32.85 22.84 1.17
N PRO A 412 34.14 22.84 0.76
CA PRO A 412 35.22 22.38 1.61
C PRO A 412 35.40 23.29 2.83
N ALA A 413 36.00 22.76 3.91
CA ALA A 413 36.29 23.55 5.12
C ALA A 413 37.18 24.79 4.86
N ARG A 414 37.96 24.78 3.78
CA ARG A 414 38.74 25.91 3.28
C ARG A 414 38.61 25.93 1.75
N GLY A 415 38.08 27.02 1.20
CA GLY A 415 37.96 27.22 -0.25
C GLY A 415 36.59 27.71 -0.67
N ALA A 416 36.47 28.02 -1.96
CA ALA A 416 35.19 28.39 -2.57
C ALA A 416 34.27 27.17 -2.70
N GLU A 417 32.99 27.46 -2.91
CA GLU A 417 31.98 26.47 -3.28
C GLU A 417 32.34 25.80 -4.61
N ARG A 418 32.08 24.50 -4.71
CA ARG A 418 32.45 23.63 -5.82
C ARG A 418 31.30 22.74 -6.22
N GLN A 419 31.43 22.10 -7.37
CA GLN A 419 30.46 21.14 -7.88
C GLN A 419 31.16 19.87 -8.36
N VAL A 420 30.58 18.71 -8.11
CA VAL A 420 31.05 17.42 -8.63
C VAL A 420 29.90 16.64 -9.26
N GLN A 421 30.15 16.00 -10.39
CA GLN A 421 29.20 15.10 -11.04
C GLN A 421 29.44 13.68 -10.56
N LEU A 422 28.40 13.00 -10.07
CA LEU A 422 28.49 11.65 -9.53
C LEU A 422 27.48 10.73 -10.25
N PRO A 423 27.93 9.64 -10.88
CA PRO A 423 27.03 8.69 -11.53
C PRO A 423 26.36 7.77 -10.51
N TRP A 424 25.10 7.41 -10.77
CA TRP A 424 24.44 6.34 -10.03
C TRP A 424 25.02 4.97 -10.40
N ARG A 425 25.12 4.06 -9.42
CA ARG A 425 25.50 2.66 -9.63
C ARG A 425 24.53 1.72 -8.94
N VAL A 426 24.27 0.58 -9.55
CA VAL A 426 23.49 -0.49 -8.90
C VAL A 426 24.44 -1.51 -8.28
N VAL A 427 24.16 -1.87 -7.03
CA VAL A 427 24.83 -2.96 -6.31
C VAL A 427 23.82 -4.01 -5.87
N LEU A 428 24.27 -5.26 -5.78
CA LEU A 428 23.50 -6.39 -5.30
C LEU A 428 24.18 -6.93 -4.02
N PRO A 429 23.85 -6.40 -2.82
CA PRO A 429 24.31 -6.99 -1.59
C PRO A 429 23.71 -8.40 -1.42
N ASN A 430 24.55 -9.42 -1.23
CA ASN A 430 24.05 -10.74 -0.85
C ASN A 430 23.26 -10.65 0.47
N ARG A 431 22.17 -11.43 0.57
CA ARG A 431 21.54 -11.72 1.87
C ARG A 431 22.61 -12.32 2.78
N GLY A 432 22.69 -11.83 4.02
CA GLY A 432 23.59 -12.40 5.02
C GLY A 432 23.25 -13.87 5.26
N ARG A 433 24.21 -14.64 5.75
CA ARG A 433 24.01 -16.06 6.11
C ARG A 433 23.28 -16.13 7.46
N ALA A 434 22.10 -15.51 7.56
CA ALA A 434 21.19 -15.77 8.65
C ALA A 434 20.56 -17.14 8.38
N PRO A 435 20.54 -18.08 9.35
CA PRO A 435 19.67 -19.24 9.27
C PRO A 435 18.26 -18.77 8.91
N GLU A 436 17.53 -19.49 8.05
CA GLU A 436 16.10 -19.21 7.92
C GLU A 436 15.52 -19.23 9.33
N PRO A 437 14.84 -18.15 9.78
CA PRO A 437 14.23 -18.15 11.09
C PRO A 437 13.35 -19.41 11.19
N GLY A 438 13.39 -20.10 12.32
CA GLY A 438 12.47 -21.20 12.55
C GLY A 438 11.03 -20.76 12.23
N VAL A 439 10.16 -21.70 11.82
CA VAL A 439 8.80 -21.41 11.32
C VAL A 439 8.04 -20.43 12.23
N ARG A 440 8.30 -20.47 13.55
CA ARG A 440 7.76 -19.55 14.56
C ARG A 440 8.37 -18.14 14.47
N ALA A 441 9.69 -17.99 14.44
CA ALA A 441 10.38 -16.69 14.42
C ALA A 441 10.12 -15.88 13.14
N SER A 442 10.02 -16.53 11.98
CA SER A 442 9.76 -15.84 10.69
C SER A 442 8.46 -15.02 10.67
N ARG A 443 7.51 -15.32 11.56
CA ARG A 443 6.16 -14.72 11.61
C ARG A 443 6.06 -13.52 12.55
N PHE A 444 7.11 -13.23 13.32
CA PHE A 444 7.17 -12.12 14.29
C PHE A 444 8.36 -11.19 14.02
N VAL A 445 8.94 -11.29 12.83
CA VAL A 445 9.91 -10.30 12.34
C VAL A 445 9.14 -9.10 11.83
N ALA A 446 9.34 -7.97 12.47
CA ALA A 446 8.76 -6.70 12.10
C ALA A 446 9.90 -5.70 11.86
N ALA A 447 10.29 -5.53 10.61
CA ALA A 447 11.35 -4.61 10.21
C ALA A 447 10.93 -3.78 8.98
N ASP A 448 11.57 -2.63 8.75
CA ASP A 448 11.53 -1.97 7.43
C ASP A 448 12.49 -2.71 6.47
N PRO A 449 11.97 -3.47 5.48
CA PRO A 449 12.81 -4.27 4.60
C PRO A 449 13.68 -3.41 3.66
N ALA A 450 13.24 -2.21 3.30
CA ALA A 450 14.01 -1.29 2.46
C ALA A 450 15.20 -0.72 3.23
N ALA A 451 14.98 -0.33 4.49
CA ALA A 451 16.04 0.17 5.37
C ALA A 451 17.11 -0.91 5.63
N GLU A 452 16.69 -2.16 5.88
CA GLU A 452 17.62 -3.28 6.06
C GLU A 452 18.44 -3.55 4.78
N GLN A 453 17.81 -3.56 3.61
CA GLN A 453 18.51 -3.73 2.34
C GLN A 453 19.54 -2.62 2.09
N VAL A 454 19.19 -1.36 2.40
CA VAL A 454 20.11 -0.22 2.34
C VAL A 454 21.25 -0.37 3.35
N ARG A 455 20.99 -0.83 4.58
CA ARG A 455 22.01 -1.09 5.61
C ARG A 455 23.05 -2.10 5.13
N ARG A 456 22.60 -3.20 4.48
CA ARG A 456 23.50 -4.22 3.88
C ARG A 456 24.35 -3.63 2.75
N ALA A 457 23.78 -2.81 1.87
CA ALA A 457 24.54 -2.12 0.82
C ALA A 457 25.59 -1.16 1.41
N LYS A 458 25.25 -0.40 2.45
CA LYS A 458 26.20 0.46 3.18
C LYS A 458 27.33 -0.36 3.82
N LYS A 459 27.05 -1.55 4.36
CA LYS A 459 28.09 -2.45 4.89
C LYS A 459 29.06 -2.90 3.79
N LEU A 460 28.54 -3.38 2.66
CA LEU A 460 29.33 -3.81 1.51
C LEU A 460 30.28 -2.70 1.02
N LEU A 461 29.79 -1.47 0.88
CA LEU A 461 30.57 -0.36 0.30
C LEU A 461 31.52 0.35 1.28
N PHE A 462 31.20 0.37 2.57
CA PHE A 462 31.97 1.16 3.55
C PHE A 462 32.66 0.32 4.64
N SER A 463 32.48 -1.00 4.67
CA SER A 463 32.94 -1.88 5.76
C SER A 463 33.49 -3.24 5.29
N GLY A 464 34.37 -3.26 4.29
CA GLY A 464 34.90 -4.48 3.66
C GLY A 464 35.40 -5.56 4.64
N LYS A 465 36.17 -5.20 5.68
CA LYS A 465 36.64 -6.15 6.70
C LYS A 465 35.52 -6.84 7.50
N LEU A 466 34.43 -6.12 7.79
CA LEU A 466 33.26 -6.67 8.50
C LEU A 466 32.38 -7.51 7.57
N TRP A 467 32.41 -7.22 6.26
CA TRP A 467 31.74 -8.01 5.23
C TRP A 467 32.44 -9.36 5.04
N GLU A 468 33.77 -9.38 4.97
CA GLU A 468 34.58 -10.60 4.85
C GLU A 468 34.47 -11.51 6.09
N ALA A 469 34.47 -10.92 7.30
CA ALA A 469 34.37 -11.66 8.56
C ALA A 469 33.02 -12.38 8.76
N GLU A 470 31.95 -11.91 8.12
CA GLU A 470 30.64 -12.55 8.16
C GLU A 470 30.65 -13.93 7.47
N GLY A 471 31.45 -14.08 6.41
CA GLY A 471 31.58 -15.37 5.70
C GLY A 471 32.29 -16.46 6.50
N THR A 472 33.06 -16.09 7.53
CA THR A 472 33.88 -17.01 8.34
C THR A 472 33.35 -17.22 9.75
N GLY A 473 32.37 -16.43 10.21
CA GLY A 473 31.84 -16.49 11.59
C GLY A 473 32.83 -15.98 12.65
N ALA A 474 33.94 -15.36 12.23
CA ALA A 474 34.95 -14.85 13.15
C ALA A 474 34.47 -13.56 13.84
N ALA A 475 34.68 -13.47 15.16
CA ALA A 475 34.45 -12.26 15.93
C ALA A 475 35.54 -11.22 15.60
N VAL A 476 35.17 -10.16 14.87
CA VAL A 476 36.10 -9.11 14.44
C VAL A 476 35.64 -7.75 14.98
N PRO A 477 36.45 -7.06 15.80
CA PRO A 477 36.06 -5.77 16.34
C PRO A 477 36.03 -4.69 15.23
N ARG A 478 34.99 -3.84 15.21
CA ARG A 478 34.86 -2.73 14.24
C ARG A 478 36.05 -1.76 14.26
N SER A 479 36.71 -1.63 15.42
CA SER A 479 37.99 -0.93 15.61
C SER A 479 38.62 -1.40 16.92
N ARG A 480 39.89 -1.05 17.19
CA ARG A 480 40.61 -1.41 18.44
C ARG A 480 39.87 -1.05 19.74
N LYS A 481 38.93 -0.10 19.70
CA LYS A 481 38.19 0.36 20.89
C LYS A 481 36.90 -0.42 21.16
N TRP A 482 36.49 -1.31 20.27
CA TRP A 482 35.26 -2.10 20.43
C TRP A 482 35.58 -3.49 20.96
N VAL A 483 34.70 -4.00 21.82
CA VAL A 483 34.72 -5.38 22.28
C VAL A 483 34.41 -6.30 21.09
N PRO A 484 35.21 -7.35 20.83
CA PRO A 484 34.90 -8.35 19.80
C PRO A 484 33.58 -9.05 20.10
N THR A 485 32.78 -9.30 19.06
CA THR A 485 31.48 -9.99 19.14
C THR A 485 31.26 -10.84 17.89
N PRO A 486 30.70 -12.06 17.98
CA PRO A 486 30.25 -12.81 16.81
C PRO A 486 29.03 -12.16 16.13
N MET A 487 28.32 -11.25 16.81
CA MET A 487 27.12 -10.56 16.33
C MET A 487 27.39 -9.13 15.88
N GLN A 488 28.55 -8.88 15.27
CA GLN A 488 29.01 -7.55 14.82
C GLN A 488 28.07 -6.79 13.85
N ASP A 489 27.11 -7.51 13.26
CA ASP A 489 26.09 -6.95 12.36
C ASP A 489 24.93 -6.28 13.09
N VAL A 490 24.64 -6.72 14.30
CA VAL A 490 23.50 -6.25 15.12
C VAL A 490 23.95 -5.60 16.43
N LEU A 491 25.12 -5.96 16.96
CA LEU A 491 25.64 -5.46 18.24
C LEU A 491 27.03 -4.82 18.11
N ALA A 492 27.30 -3.85 18.98
CA ALA A 492 28.65 -3.38 19.24
C ALA A 492 28.76 -2.78 20.64
N ALA A 493 29.81 -3.09 21.39
CA ALA A 493 30.03 -2.54 22.73
C ALA A 493 31.42 -1.92 22.90
N ARG A 494 31.52 -0.85 23.71
CA ARG A 494 32.80 -0.22 24.09
C ARG A 494 32.68 0.54 25.40
N LYS A 495 33.83 0.91 25.98
CA LYS A 495 33.91 1.86 27.10
C LYS A 495 34.04 3.28 26.57
N VAL A 496 33.38 4.24 27.23
CA VAL A 496 33.46 5.67 26.93
C VAL A 496 33.84 6.42 28.19
N ARG A 497 34.94 7.18 28.14
CA ARG A 497 35.43 7.94 29.30
C ARG A 497 34.62 9.22 29.47
N HIS A 498 33.93 9.36 30.59
CA HIS A 498 33.29 10.60 31.01
C HIS A 498 34.23 11.39 31.94
N ARG A 499 34.19 12.72 31.84
CA ARG A 499 35.12 13.59 32.59
C ARG A 499 34.92 13.51 34.11
N THR A 500 33.68 13.34 34.56
CA THR A 500 33.31 13.35 35.99
C THR A 500 32.85 12.01 36.53
N LEU A 501 32.28 11.14 35.68
CA LEU A 501 31.65 9.88 36.11
C LEU A 501 32.57 8.66 35.93
N GLY A 502 33.76 8.86 35.37
CA GLY A 502 34.67 7.77 35.00
C GLY A 502 34.27 7.09 33.70
N ASP A 503 34.67 5.82 33.55
CA ASP A 503 34.33 5.04 32.36
C ASP A 503 32.86 4.63 32.42
N LEU A 504 32.13 4.84 31.32
CA LEU A 504 30.75 4.41 31.11
C LEU A 504 30.71 3.28 30.07
N GLY A 505 29.70 2.42 30.18
CA GLY A 505 29.37 1.44 29.16
C GLY A 505 28.67 2.11 27.98
N TYR A 506 28.96 1.65 26.76
CA TYR A 506 28.22 2.03 25.56
C TYR A 506 27.91 0.74 24.78
N LEU A 507 26.62 0.42 24.67
CA LEU A 507 26.11 -0.72 23.92
C LEU A 507 25.21 -0.20 22.80
N ARG A 508 25.52 -0.61 21.57
CA ARG A 508 24.84 -0.21 20.35
C ARG A 508 24.09 -1.40 19.79
N ILE A 509 22.78 -1.26 19.61
CA ILE A 509 21.91 -2.25 18.99
C ILE A 509 21.46 -1.70 17.63
N TRP A 510 22.03 -2.22 16.56
CA TRP A 510 21.78 -1.79 15.18
C TRP A 510 20.49 -2.35 14.60
N SER A 511 20.08 -3.54 15.03
CA SER A 511 18.89 -4.22 14.53
C SER A 511 18.50 -5.33 15.51
N PHE A 512 17.21 -5.66 15.56
CA PHE A 512 16.68 -6.86 16.20
C PHE A 512 16.42 -7.98 15.18
N ASP A 513 16.85 -7.82 13.93
CA ASP A 513 16.73 -8.86 12.89
C ASP A 513 17.73 -9.98 13.15
N VAL A 514 17.35 -10.87 14.06
CA VAL A 514 18.13 -12.02 14.54
C VAL A 514 17.31 -13.30 14.38
N ALA A 515 18.00 -14.41 14.11
CA ALA A 515 17.35 -15.70 13.92
C ALA A 515 17.09 -16.45 15.24
N ASP A 516 17.87 -16.13 16.28
CA ASP A 516 17.88 -16.79 17.59
C ASP A 516 18.02 -15.73 18.68
N ASP A 517 16.95 -15.53 19.45
CA ASP A 517 16.89 -14.53 20.50
C ASP A 517 17.64 -14.95 21.78
N ASP A 518 17.73 -16.25 22.09
CA ASP A 518 18.51 -16.74 23.24
C ASP A 518 20.00 -16.50 23.00
N ALA A 519 20.51 -16.81 21.81
CA ALA A 519 21.89 -16.52 21.43
C ALA A 519 22.19 -15.01 21.45
N PHE A 520 21.22 -14.20 21.02
CA PHE A 520 21.34 -12.74 21.01
C PHE A 520 21.42 -12.17 22.43
N ILE A 521 20.52 -12.57 23.32
CA ILE A 521 20.50 -12.13 24.72
C ILE A 521 21.78 -12.59 25.42
N ALA A 522 22.20 -13.85 25.24
CA ALA A 522 23.44 -14.36 25.83
C ALA A 522 24.67 -13.55 25.41
N GLU A 523 24.75 -13.14 24.14
CA GLU A 523 25.83 -12.28 23.66
C GLU A 523 25.76 -10.86 24.27
N VAL A 524 24.56 -10.28 24.44
CA VAL A 524 24.42 -9.01 25.16
C VAL A 524 24.92 -9.14 26.60
N VAL A 525 24.55 -10.20 27.31
CA VAL A 525 25.03 -10.46 28.69
C VAL A 525 26.56 -10.51 28.73
N ARG A 526 27.19 -11.28 27.84
CA ARG A 526 28.66 -11.36 27.76
C ARG A 526 29.31 -10.00 27.46
N LEU A 527 28.67 -9.14 26.68
CA LEU A 527 29.15 -7.78 26.42
C LEU A 527 28.99 -6.89 27.66
N LEU A 528 27.87 -6.98 28.37
CA LEU A 528 27.61 -6.23 29.60
C LEU A 528 28.64 -6.57 30.70
N ASP A 529 29.04 -7.83 30.84
CA ASP A 529 30.07 -8.27 31.79
C ASP A 529 31.44 -7.60 31.58
N GLN A 530 31.70 -7.09 30.36
CA GLN A 530 32.94 -6.39 30.01
C GLN A 530 32.84 -4.87 30.14
N LEU A 531 31.64 -4.34 30.37
CA LEU A 531 31.36 -2.91 30.52
C LEU A 531 31.32 -2.51 32.00
N PRO A 532 31.65 -1.25 32.34
CA PRO A 532 31.58 -0.78 33.71
C PRO A 532 30.12 -0.66 34.19
N GLY A 533 29.89 -0.95 35.47
CA GLY A 533 28.58 -0.80 36.14
C GLY A 533 28.23 0.62 36.59
N THR A 534 29.09 1.60 36.32
CA THR A 534 28.89 3.04 36.65
C THR A 534 27.73 3.68 35.91
N GLY A 535 27.40 3.17 34.73
CA GLY A 535 26.29 3.61 33.89
C GLY A 535 26.45 3.16 32.45
N LEU A 536 25.31 2.97 31.76
CA LEU A 536 25.24 2.44 30.41
C LEU A 536 24.49 3.38 29.47
N ILE A 537 25.08 3.64 28.31
CA ILE A 537 24.41 4.26 27.16
C ILE A 537 23.97 3.13 26.22
N LEU A 538 22.66 2.92 26.11
CA LEU A 538 22.03 2.09 25.10
C LEU A 538 21.71 2.96 23.87
N ASP A 539 22.24 2.62 22.70
CA ASP A 539 22.02 3.39 21.47
C ASP A 539 21.23 2.55 20.45
N LEU A 540 20.00 2.99 20.15
CA LEU A 540 19.04 2.38 19.23
C LEU A 540 18.70 3.27 18.02
N ARG A 541 19.41 4.39 17.83
CA ARG A 541 19.25 5.26 16.63
C ARG A 541 19.31 4.45 15.33
N GLY A 542 18.54 4.74 14.29
CA GLY A 542 18.58 4.02 13.02
C GLY A 542 18.38 2.50 13.09
N ASN A 543 17.72 2.00 14.13
CA ASN A 543 17.40 0.58 14.28
C ASN A 543 16.08 0.28 13.54
N PRO A 544 16.09 -0.55 12.47
CA PRO A 544 14.91 -0.77 11.63
C PRO A 544 13.87 -1.72 12.24
N GLY A 545 14.12 -2.28 13.43
CA GLY A 545 13.31 -3.30 14.06
C GLY A 545 13.88 -4.70 13.87
N GLY A 546 12.98 -5.70 13.80
CA GLY A 546 13.32 -7.12 13.71
C GLY A 546 12.41 -7.97 14.59
N LEU A 547 12.97 -8.93 15.30
CA LEU A 547 12.25 -9.91 16.10
C LEU A 547 11.66 -9.26 17.37
N ILE A 548 10.33 -9.23 17.47
CA ILE A 548 9.59 -8.54 18.54
C ILE A 548 9.99 -9.03 19.93
N TRP A 549 10.00 -10.35 20.15
CA TRP A 549 10.33 -10.89 21.46
C TRP A 549 11.81 -10.72 21.82
N ALA A 550 12.73 -10.64 20.86
CA ALA A 550 14.14 -10.34 21.16
C ALA A 550 14.28 -8.93 21.75
N ALA A 551 13.49 -7.97 21.26
CA ALA A 551 13.43 -6.63 21.81
C ALA A 551 12.79 -6.64 23.20
N GLU A 552 11.60 -7.22 23.36
CA GLU A 552 10.87 -7.17 24.64
C GLU A 552 11.57 -7.98 25.76
N ARG A 553 12.09 -9.18 25.47
CA ARG A 553 12.85 -9.99 26.44
C ARG A 553 14.13 -9.31 26.88
N LEU A 554 14.77 -8.47 26.04
CA LEU A 554 16.03 -7.83 26.40
C LEU A 554 15.87 -6.78 27.52
N LEU A 555 14.68 -6.19 27.66
CA LEU A 555 14.38 -5.15 28.67
C LEU A 555 14.67 -5.64 30.09
N GLN A 556 14.40 -6.91 30.38
CA GLN A 556 14.55 -7.50 31.71
C GLN A 556 15.98 -7.38 32.26
N LEU A 557 17.00 -7.33 31.38
CA LEU A 557 18.39 -7.24 31.80
C LEU A 557 18.71 -5.95 32.57
N PHE A 558 17.88 -4.91 32.40
CA PHE A 558 18.19 -3.55 32.86
C PHE A 558 17.31 -3.08 34.03
N THR A 559 16.33 -3.86 34.48
CA THR A 559 15.41 -3.45 35.55
C THR A 559 15.05 -4.62 36.45
N PRO A 560 14.90 -4.39 37.78
CA PRO A 560 14.36 -5.42 38.68
C PRO A 560 12.83 -5.55 38.57
N ASN A 561 12.16 -4.64 37.84
CA ASN A 561 10.71 -4.66 37.66
C ASN A 561 10.30 -5.74 36.65
N PRO A 562 9.15 -6.41 36.85
CA PRO A 562 8.58 -7.28 35.82
C PRO A 562 8.27 -6.50 34.54
N ILE A 563 8.74 -7.00 33.41
CA ILE A 563 8.46 -6.46 32.08
C ILE A 563 7.03 -6.81 31.68
N THR A 564 6.25 -5.77 31.36
CA THR A 564 4.95 -5.93 30.70
C THR A 564 5.13 -5.80 29.19
N PRO A 565 4.90 -6.86 28.40
CA PRO A 565 5.01 -6.78 26.95
C PRO A 565 3.88 -5.96 26.32
N THR A 566 4.15 -5.44 25.13
CA THR A 566 3.20 -4.67 24.33
C THR A 566 2.06 -5.56 23.86
N ARG A 567 0.86 -4.99 23.76
CA ARG A 567 -0.33 -5.70 23.31
C ARG A 567 -0.76 -5.27 21.90
N PHE A 568 -1.28 -6.21 21.14
CA PHE A 568 -1.65 -6.06 19.73
C PHE A 568 -3.12 -6.42 19.54
N SER A 569 -3.78 -5.63 18.68
CA SER A 569 -5.16 -5.88 18.27
C SER A 569 -5.19 -6.25 16.79
N LEU A 570 -6.08 -7.16 16.43
CA LEU A 570 -6.31 -7.54 15.03
C LEU A 570 -7.54 -6.81 14.52
N VAL A 571 -7.53 -6.42 13.23
CA VAL A 571 -8.76 -5.95 12.59
C VAL A 571 -9.79 -7.07 12.60
N ALA A 572 -10.98 -6.79 13.12
CA ALA A 572 -12.07 -7.75 13.22
C ALA A 572 -12.75 -7.91 11.86
N THR A 573 -12.44 -9.00 11.16
CA THR A 573 -13.03 -9.32 9.86
C THR A 573 -13.43 -10.79 9.82
N PRO A 574 -14.40 -11.17 8.97
CA PRO A 574 -14.71 -12.58 8.76
C PRO A 574 -13.48 -13.43 8.40
N LEU A 575 -12.50 -12.84 7.69
CA LEU A 575 -11.25 -13.47 7.32
C LEU A 575 -10.34 -13.71 8.54
N THR A 576 -10.07 -12.68 9.35
CA THR A 576 -9.21 -12.81 10.53
C THR A 576 -9.81 -13.76 11.57
N ARG A 577 -11.15 -13.77 11.73
CA ARG A 577 -11.84 -14.81 12.53
C ARG A 577 -11.65 -16.20 11.94
N ALA A 578 -11.81 -16.38 10.63
CA ALA A 578 -11.62 -17.68 9.99
C ALA A 578 -10.18 -18.18 10.12
N MET A 579 -9.19 -17.28 10.03
CA MET A 579 -7.79 -17.58 10.30
C MET A 579 -7.58 -17.98 11.76
N ALA A 580 -8.19 -17.28 12.72
CA ALA A 580 -8.10 -17.63 14.15
C ALA A 580 -8.76 -18.97 14.50
N ARG A 581 -9.83 -19.36 13.79
CA ARG A 581 -10.48 -20.69 13.93
C ARG A 581 -9.67 -21.83 13.32
N SER A 582 -8.76 -21.53 12.40
CA SER A 582 -8.02 -22.56 11.66
C SER A 582 -7.08 -23.31 12.61
N PRO A 583 -7.15 -24.66 12.67
CA PRO A 583 -6.22 -25.46 13.48
C PRO A 583 -4.75 -25.23 13.13
N PHE A 584 -4.47 -24.82 11.88
CA PHE A 584 -3.12 -24.52 11.38
C PHE A 584 -2.51 -23.26 12.01
N ASN A 585 -3.34 -22.37 12.56
CA ASN A 585 -2.92 -21.06 13.09
C ASN A 585 -3.09 -20.99 14.61
N ARG A 586 -3.37 -22.13 15.26
CA ARG A 586 -3.77 -22.19 16.67
C ARG A 586 -2.76 -21.51 17.59
N LEU A 587 -1.47 -21.79 17.38
CA LEU A 587 -0.39 -21.22 18.19
C LEU A 587 -0.24 -19.70 18.10
N GLU A 588 -0.84 -19.07 17.08
CA GLU A 588 -0.62 -17.66 16.75
C GLU A 588 -1.87 -16.80 16.90
N LEU A 589 -3.05 -17.32 16.57
CA LEU A 589 -4.27 -16.52 16.47
C LEU A 589 -5.40 -17.01 17.39
N GLU A 590 -5.33 -18.24 17.93
CA GLU A 590 -6.36 -18.75 18.85
C GLU A 590 -6.61 -17.83 20.05
N PRO A 591 -5.59 -17.19 20.67
CA PRO A 591 -5.83 -16.29 21.79
C PRO A 591 -6.82 -15.15 21.46
N TRP A 592 -6.82 -14.66 20.21
CA TRP A 592 -7.73 -13.61 19.77
C TRP A 592 -9.11 -14.13 19.33
N LEU A 593 -9.32 -15.44 19.20
CA LEU A 593 -10.53 -16.00 18.58
C LEU A 593 -11.82 -15.54 19.28
N SER A 594 -11.90 -15.70 20.60
CA SER A 594 -13.10 -15.32 21.36
C SER A 594 -13.41 -13.83 21.21
N SER A 595 -12.38 -12.99 21.21
CA SER A 595 -12.55 -11.57 21.01
C SER A 595 -12.94 -11.21 19.57
N LEU A 596 -12.40 -11.91 18.56
CA LEU A 596 -12.77 -11.71 17.16
C LEU A 596 -14.22 -12.13 16.89
N GLU A 597 -14.69 -13.19 17.53
CA GLU A 597 -16.10 -13.62 17.47
C GLU A 597 -17.01 -12.55 18.05
N THR A 598 -16.70 -12.09 19.25
CA THR A 598 -17.45 -11.02 19.93
C THR A 598 -17.40 -9.72 19.11
N ALA A 599 -16.23 -9.33 18.60
CA ALA A 599 -16.08 -8.09 17.85
C ALA A 599 -16.90 -8.09 16.55
N ILE A 600 -16.94 -9.21 15.83
CA ILE A 600 -17.77 -9.34 14.62
C ILE A 600 -19.26 -9.35 14.96
N GLU A 601 -19.66 -9.95 16.07
CA GLU A 601 -21.06 -9.97 16.51
C GLU A 601 -21.55 -8.60 17.00
N THR A 602 -20.66 -7.81 17.61
CA THR A 602 -20.97 -6.49 18.17
C THR A 602 -20.69 -5.33 17.21
N GLY A 603 -19.95 -5.57 16.12
CA GLY A 603 -19.54 -4.55 15.17
C GLY A 603 -18.28 -3.77 15.57
N GLU A 604 -17.55 -4.21 16.60
CA GLU A 604 -16.27 -3.61 17.00
C GLU A 604 -15.22 -3.80 15.89
N PRO A 605 -14.46 -2.75 15.53
CA PRO A 605 -13.50 -2.81 14.41
C PRO A 605 -12.25 -3.64 14.72
N TYR A 606 -11.94 -3.90 16.00
CA TYR A 606 -10.74 -4.58 16.44
C TYR A 606 -11.03 -5.63 17.51
N SER A 607 -10.18 -6.66 17.59
CA SER A 607 -10.13 -7.54 18.75
C SER A 607 -9.55 -6.83 19.97
N GLN A 608 -9.74 -7.43 21.14
CA GLN A 608 -9.07 -7.04 22.37
C GLN A 608 -7.55 -7.15 22.22
N PRO A 609 -6.81 -6.22 22.84
CA PRO A 609 -5.35 -6.21 22.75
C PRO A 609 -4.76 -7.33 23.61
N LEU A 610 -3.99 -8.22 22.98
CA LEU A 610 -3.26 -9.31 23.64
C LEU A 610 -1.77 -9.24 23.31
N PRO A 611 -0.86 -9.67 24.21
CA PRO A 611 0.56 -9.66 23.93
C PRO A 611 0.93 -10.75 22.90
N LEU A 612 1.89 -10.44 22.03
CA LEU A 612 2.49 -11.45 21.14
C LEU A 612 3.56 -12.27 21.86
N THR A 613 4.35 -11.63 22.72
CA THR A 613 5.36 -12.28 23.55
C THR A 613 4.73 -12.72 24.87
N ASP A 614 4.98 -13.96 25.27
CA ASP A 614 4.50 -14.49 26.57
C ASP A 614 5.10 -13.67 27.72
N PRO A 615 4.29 -13.08 28.62
CA PRO A 615 4.78 -12.31 29.76
C PRO A 615 5.75 -13.07 30.66
N ALA A 616 5.59 -14.40 30.82
CA ALA A 616 6.53 -15.20 31.60
C ALA A 616 7.90 -15.28 30.92
N TRP A 617 7.91 -15.34 29.58
CA TRP A 617 9.12 -15.41 28.78
C TRP A 617 9.85 -14.07 28.68
N CYS A 618 9.15 -12.94 28.81
CA CYS A 618 9.76 -11.62 28.98
C CYS A 618 10.53 -11.45 30.30
N ASN A 619 10.40 -12.38 31.25
CA ASN A 619 10.87 -12.25 32.63
C ASN A 619 11.61 -13.49 33.15
N ASP A 620 12.15 -14.31 32.25
CA ASP A 620 12.74 -15.62 32.55
C ASP A 620 14.21 -15.57 33.01
N ILE A 621 14.90 -14.45 32.83
CA ILE A 621 16.31 -14.21 33.17
C ILE A 621 16.45 -13.23 34.35
N GLY A 622 15.67 -12.14 34.32
CA GLY A 622 15.75 -11.04 35.30
C GLY A 622 16.90 -10.05 35.06
N GLN A 623 17.13 -9.18 36.05
CA GLN A 623 18.11 -8.09 35.97
C GLN A 623 19.56 -8.61 36.04
N LEU A 624 20.39 -8.18 35.09
CA LEU A 624 21.83 -8.47 35.08
C LEU A 624 22.71 -7.21 35.08
N TYR A 625 22.18 -6.06 34.65
CA TYR A 625 22.85 -4.77 34.76
C TYR A 625 22.14 -3.88 35.78
N GLY A 626 22.77 -3.68 36.94
CA GLY A 626 22.23 -2.88 38.04
C GLY A 626 22.62 -1.39 38.02
N GLY A 627 23.46 -0.97 37.08
CA GLY A 627 23.86 0.44 36.93
C GLY A 627 22.77 1.29 36.24
N PRO A 628 22.83 2.63 36.34
CA PRO A 628 21.87 3.49 35.65
C PRO A 628 22.01 3.38 34.13
N VAL A 629 20.88 3.36 33.43
CA VAL A 629 20.84 3.19 31.97
C VAL A 629 20.15 4.38 31.32
N VAL A 630 20.73 4.92 30.24
CA VAL A 630 20.08 5.88 29.35
C VAL A 630 19.95 5.26 27.97
N CYS A 631 18.77 5.37 27.37
CA CYS A 631 18.50 4.89 26.02
C CYS A 631 18.46 6.06 25.03
N VAL A 632 19.06 5.91 23.84
CA VAL A 632 19.13 6.94 22.81
C VAL A 632 18.49 6.42 21.52
N VAL A 633 17.53 7.17 20.98
CA VAL A 633 16.75 6.82 19.78
C VAL A 633 16.72 7.98 18.79
N ASP A 634 16.21 7.75 17.59
CA ASP A 634 15.96 8.78 16.59
C ASP A 634 14.72 8.42 15.74
N PRO A 635 14.29 9.27 14.79
CA PRO A 635 13.14 8.98 13.93
C PRO A 635 13.27 7.76 13.02
N ASN A 636 14.46 7.14 12.94
CA ASN A 636 14.69 5.89 12.22
C ASN A 636 14.72 4.66 13.14
N THR A 637 14.63 4.82 14.46
CA THR A 637 14.27 3.73 15.39
C THR A 637 12.82 3.32 15.13
N TYR A 638 12.60 2.13 14.58
CA TYR A 638 11.30 1.69 14.04
C TYR A 638 10.91 0.30 14.56
N SER A 639 9.61 0.00 14.55
CA SER A 639 9.08 -1.35 14.76
C SER A 639 9.55 -1.99 16.07
N ALA A 640 10.21 -3.15 16.08
CA ALA A 640 10.72 -3.76 17.32
C ALA A 640 11.68 -2.84 18.11
N GLY A 641 12.39 -1.93 17.43
CA GLY A 641 13.20 -0.89 18.10
C GLY A 641 12.35 0.17 18.80
N ASP A 642 11.20 0.50 18.24
CA ASP A 642 10.19 1.35 18.88
C ASP A 642 9.53 0.64 20.06
N LEU A 643 9.19 -0.66 19.93
CA LEU A 643 8.69 -1.48 21.03
C LEU A 643 9.69 -1.55 22.20
N PHE A 644 10.99 -1.71 21.92
CA PHE A 644 12.02 -1.63 22.94
C PHE A 644 12.04 -0.26 23.61
N ALA A 645 12.01 0.83 22.83
CA ALA A 645 12.07 2.19 23.37
C ALA A 645 10.85 2.53 24.24
N ALA A 646 9.64 2.16 23.78
CA ALA A 646 8.41 2.29 24.54
C ALA A 646 8.46 1.44 25.82
N GLY A 647 8.80 0.16 25.70
CA GLY A 647 8.94 -0.72 26.86
C GLY A 647 10.01 -0.26 27.85
N PHE A 648 11.09 0.39 27.39
CA PHE A 648 12.11 0.97 28.27
C PHE A 648 11.55 2.10 29.15
N VAL A 649 10.65 2.91 28.60
CA VAL A 649 9.96 3.99 29.33
C VAL A 649 8.85 3.41 30.20
N ASP A 650 7.98 2.58 29.63
CA ASP A 650 6.79 2.03 30.29
C ASP A 650 7.12 1.12 31.49
N ASN A 651 8.29 0.47 31.47
CA ASN A 651 8.78 -0.35 32.58
C ASN A 651 9.78 0.39 33.49
N GLU A 652 9.85 1.73 33.37
CA GLU A 652 10.61 2.64 34.24
C GLU A 652 12.11 2.30 34.34
N ILE A 653 12.72 1.85 33.24
CA ILE A 653 14.13 1.40 33.24
C ILE A 653 15.09 2.59 33.37
N GLY A 654 14.78 3.71 32.72
CA GLY A 654 15.60 4.91 32.78
C GLY A 654 15.15 5.99 31.79
N PRO A 655 15.91 7.09 31.69
CA PRO A 655 15.62 8.15 30.73
C PRO A 655 15.83 7.69 29.28
N LEU A 656 14.90 8.09 28.41
CA LEU A 656 14.98 7.97 26.96
C LEU A 656 15.32 9.34 26.34
N VAL A 657 16.31 9.39 25.47
CA VAL A 657 16.75 10.59 24.75
C VAL A 657 16.53 10.39 23.25
N SER A 658 15.70 11.25 22.65
CA SER A 658 15.48 11.24 21.20
C SER A 658 16.37 12.28 20.50
N VAL A 659 17.07 11.86 19.45
CA VAL A 659 17.76 12.76 18.51
C VAL A 659 16.81 13.05 17.35
N GLY A 660 15.91 13.99 17.57
CA GLY A 660 14.73 14.23 16.74
C GLY A 660 13.50 14.35 17.63
N GLU A 661 12.30 14.39 17.07
CA GLU A 661 11.09 14.57 17.90
C GLU A 661 10.72 13.28 18.64
N ALA A 662 10.77 12.12 17.96
CA ALA A 662 10.51 10.81 18.54
C ALA A 662 11.03 9.69 17.62
N THR A 663 10.82 8.43 18.02
CA THR A 663 11.00 7.22 17.22
C THR A 663 10.11 7.20 15.97
N GLY A 664 10.46 6.40 14.97
CA GLY A 664 9.68 6.22 13.74
C GLY A 664 8.31 5.51 13.91
N ALA A 665 8.00 5.03 15.12
CA ALA A 665 6.82 4.22 15.49
C ALA A 665 6.75 2.84 14.77
N GLY A 666 5.58 2.20 14.74
CA GLY A 666 5.34 1.01 13.93
C GLY A 666 5.42 -0.33 14.68
N GLY A 667 5.08 -0.43 15.95
CA GLY A 667 4.92 -1.74 16.59
C GLY A 667 3.80 -2.57 15.92
N ALA A 668 4.11 -3.38 14.90
CA ALA A 668 3.14 -4.23 14.21
C ALA A 668 3.80 -5.49 13.65
N ASN A 669 3.07 -6.61 13.67
CA ASN A 669 3.42 -7.80 12.90
C ASN A 669 3.23 -7.52 11.40
N VAL A 670 4.21 -7.92 10.57
CA VAL A 670 4.10 -7.87 9.11
C VAL A 670 3.59 -9.20 8.55
N TRP A 671 2.50 -9.13 7.78
CA TRP A 671 1.97 -10.28 7.05
C TRP A 671 2.33 -10.15 5.57
N THR A 672 3.12 -11.08 5.05
CA THR A 672 3.36 -11.12 3.60
C THR A 672 2.19 -11.79 2.87
N HIS A 673 2.08 -11.57 1.56
CA HIS A 673 1.11 -12.30 0.73
C HIS A 673 1.24 -13.83 0.88
N HIS A 674 2.48 -14.32 1.03
CA HIS A 674 2.76 -15.74 1.26
C HIS A 674 2.19 -16.23 2.60
N ASP A 675 2.34 -15.42 3.65
CA ASP A 675 1.81 -15.76 4.97
C ASP A 675 0.28 -15.82 4.93
N VAL A 676 -0.38 -14.83 4.33
CA VAL A 676 -1.84 -14.85 4.18
C VAL A 676 -2.31 -16.09 3.41
N GLY A 677 -1.60 -16.48 2.35
CA GLY A 677 -1.91 -17.70 1.58
C GLY A 677 -1.78 -19.00 2.40
N LYS A 678 -0.78 -19.09 3.29
CA LYS A 678 -0.61 -20.24 4.21
C LYS A 678 -1.69 -20.31 5.27
N HIS A 679 -2.10 -19.17 5.83
CA HIS A 679 -3.06 -19.09 6.93
C HIS A 679 -4.51 -19.17 6.45
N TRP A 680 -4.74 -19.18 5.13
CA TRP A 680 -6.06 -19.33 4.53
C TRP A 680 -6.70 -20.67 4.94
N PRO A 681 -7.96 -20.68 5.41
CA PRO A 681 -8.66 -21.91 5.75
C PRO A 681 -8.73 -22.83 4.52
N LYS A 682 -8.06 -23.99 4.57
CA LYS A 682 -8.20 -25.01 3.54
C LYS A 682 -9.61 -25.60 3.63
N GLN A 683 -10.57 -25.08 2.86
CA GLN A 683 -11.89 -25.70 2.77
C GLN A 683 -11.80 -27.02 1.99
N SER A 684 -12.56 -28.02 2.45
CA SER A 684 -12.65 -29.37 1.93
C SER A 684 -12.93 -29.45 0.42
N SER A 685 -12.02 -30.13 -0.29
CA SER A 685 -12.18 -30.96 -1.51
C SER A 685 -13.00 -30.50 -2.73
N SER A 686 -13.53 -29.27 -2.78
CA SER A 686 -14.06 -28.68 -4.04
C SER A 686 -13.21 -27.52 -4.57
N CYS A 687 -12.23 -27.06 -3.80
CA CYS A 687 -11.25 -26.02 -4.18
C CYS A 687 -9.82 -26.57 -4.34
N GLN A 688 -9.64 -27.88 -4.57
CA GLN A 688 -8.31 -28.47 -4.77
C GLN A 688 -7.57 -27.94 -6.01
N SER A 689 -8.27 -27.36 -6.99
CA SER A 689 -7.64 -26.71 -8.15
C SER A 689 -6.87 -25.43 -7.83
N TYR A 690 -7.04 -24.85 -6.63
CA TYR A 690 -6.34 -23.63 -6.24
C TYR A 690 -5.00 -23.86 -5.54
N GLN A 691 -4.68 -25.07 -5.03
CA GLN A 691 -3.43 -25.30 -4.29
C GLN A 691 -2.30 -25.94 -5.13
N GLU A 692 -2.60 -26.68 -6.19
CA GLU A 692 -1.54 -27.28 -7.02
C GLU A 692 -0.78 -26.26 -7.89
N MET A 693 -1.28 -25.03 -8.03
CA MET A 693 -0.58 -23.95 -8.76
C MET A 693 0.46 -23.17 -7.94
N TRP A 694 0.55 -23.37 -6.62
CA TRP A 694 1.43 -22.57 -5.74
C TRP A 694 2.60 -23.34 -5.13
N ALA A 695 2.78 -24.60 -5.52
CA ALA A 695 3.87 -25.44 -5.08
C ALA A 695 4.70 -25.92 -6.28
N THR A 696 5.48 -25.02 -6.88
CA THR A 696 6.68 -25.40 -7.62
C THR A 696 7.67 -24.22 -7.57
N PRO A 697 8.97 -24.47 -7.30
CA PRO A 697 9.95 -23.44 -6.92
C PRO A 697 10.25 -22.37 -7.98
#